data_AF-A0A139I5R4-F1
#
_entry.id   AF-A0A139I5R4-F1
#
_cell.length_a   1.000
_cell.length_b   1.000
_cell.length_c   1.000
_cell.angle_alpha   90.00
_cell.angle_beta   90.00
_cell.angle_gamma   90.00
#
_symmetry.space_group_name_H-M   'P 1'
#
loop_
_entity.id
_entity.type
_entity.pdbx_description
1 polymer ?
#
loop_
_entity_poly.entity_id
_entity_poly.type
_entity_poly.pdbx_seq_one_letter_code
_entity_poly.pdbx_strand_id
1 'polypeptide(L)'
;MARYPSFEEYAKRNAFGEGIKRCDELLAKSTKDVDLLTTKLRLLCVSKPESEDGPKVLEQLSAISPPIQDYRELEGIEAAVVDSFRNTFPPPVTAGPVIAKLWDSAFKANTNLEYRLDLLSVRFSRAVLDNRLQDAQQALIQLKAVAPRNRAIYMAHAAYTQLLSTKKDDLQSKLAIGLARKAVNEKFDNEKALDCRVAGQIFAIQGSEKDLESIRERPAFRESKQVYEALQLHKQNVPNGTINGQAEKVDSSKASSREWLQSEVDQLKRNFSELNSANASTASLMQFIANSIRLVHTATTSLDLGARNRVAADPCFLAVSGLVKLFAGSSNESYLLQAAFLTENLLKFNEHVHEARLILVYIYMRLGLGSNAMRLFDSLNVKEIQFDTVGHTLFTRLSTIHPFRTELPSKDWYEPHERTNKALQVYPRHEDKLSDCECAILNHEQSGMIFELNQLRTELRHSWSRRMLLLEHRRTARLSGKGYGKATSEVGPRLLANWTQVKHNRDFDAAFNHGFNVEKALYGNNQSIPGEKWMLCSLAADVAWSLAGKQIALITDVETLSAALEQATASEDSELTGAEVLSSHIIVKLLPVLQTVNLGASPSKDSIDGIAVAVKKLPISSLIPSKDLLAQHISDHYIFIDTMLIVHRTCKYIKEVAEHIPQEVASLQQTAMKTIKLLQNHATEQAAGLKVQEVVEKIHKNDVLGEEIDAFGSETLKAFAENLVASAKEGWEGVNKIALPS
;
A
#
# COMPACT_ATOMS: atom_id res chain seq x y z
N MET A 1 -37.21 -37.27 -5.32
CA MET A 1 -37.02 -35.89 -5.81
C MET A 1 -35.60 -35.76 -6.31
N ALA A 2 -35.39 -35.26 -7.54
CA ALA A 2 -34.04 -35.00 -8.03
C ALA A 2 -33.43 -33.83 -7.24
N ARG A 3 -32.22 -34.01 -6.69
CA ARG A 3 -31.51 -32.95 -5.98
C ARG A 3 -31.16 -31.83 -6.96
N TYR A 4 -31.51 -30.58 -6.62
CA TYR A 4 -31.15 -29.40 -7.41
C TYR A 4 -29.64 -29.17 -7.33
N PRO A 5 -28.98 -28.80 -8.45
CA PRO A 5 -27.59 -28.40 -8.43
C PRO A 5 -27.43 -27.11 -7.62
N SER A 6 -26.34 -27.01 -6.85
CA SER A 6 -25.97 -25.76 -6.17
C SER A 6 -24.57 -25.34 -6.61
N PHE A 7 -24.33 -24.03 -6.71
CA PHE A 7 -23.02 -23.51 -7.12
C PHE A 7 -21.92 -23.99 -6.15
N GLU A 8 -22.19 -23.96 -4.84
CA GLU A 8 -21.23 -24.30 -3.79
C GLU A 8 -20.77 -25.76 -3.87
N GLU A 9 -21.66 -26.67 -4.27
CA GLU A 9 -21.34 -28.09 -4.44
C GLU A 9 -20.29 -28.30 -5.53
N TYR A 10 -20.48 -27.68 -6.69
CA TYR A 10 -19.57 -27.83 -7.83
C TYR A 10 -18.31 -26.98 -7.68
N ALA A 11 -18.40 -25.80 -7.07
CA ALA A 11 -17.24 -24.94 -6.79
C ALA A 11 -16.24 -25.62 -5.84
N LYS A 12 -16.71 -26.28 -4.77
CA LYS A 12 -15.84 -27.00 -3.83
C LYS A 12 -15.02 -28.12 -4.47
N ARG A 13 -15.58 -28.76 -5.51
CA ARG A 13 -14.94 -29.88 -6.23
C ARG A 13 -14.24 -29.45 -7.52
N ASN A 14 -14.27 -28.15 -7.86
CA ASN A 14 -13.80 -27.62 -9.14
C ASN A 14 -14.45 -28.34 -10.36
N ALA A 15 -15.71 -28.76 -10.22
CA ALA A 15 -16.43 -29.62 -11.17
C ALA A 15 -17.51 -28.85 -11.94
N PHE A 16 -17.17 -27.64 -12.42
CA PHE A 16 -18.14 -26.73 -13.05
C PHE A 16 -18.85 -27.32 -14.27
N GLY A 17 -18.13 -28.07 -15.11
CA GLY A 17 -18.70 -28.72 -16.29
C GLY A 17 -19.78 -29.76 -15.95
N GLU A 18 -19.61 -30.50 -14.85
CA GLU A 18 -20.61 -31.45 -14.33
C GLU A 18 -21.89 -30.71 -13.93
N GLY A 19 -21.74 -29.61 -13.20
CA GLY A 19 -22.85 -28.76 -12.77
C GLY A 19 -23.61 -28.12 -13.93
N ILE A 20 -22.90 -27.62 -14.95
CA ILE A 20 -23.52 -27.03 -16.16
C ILE A 20 -24.36 -28.09 -16.87
N LYS A 21 -23.79 -29.28 -17.10
CA LYS A 21 -24.50 -30.39 -17.76
C LYS A 21 -25.74 -30.81 -16.97
N ARG A 22 -25.64 -30.84 -15.64
CA ARG A 22 -26.77 -31.16 -14.78
C ARG A 22 -27.88 -30.10 -14.85
N CYS A 23 -27.51 -28.82 -14.94
CA CYS A 23 -28.48 -27.75 -15.16
C CYS A 23 -29.18 -27.94 -16.51
N ASP A 24 -28.46 -28.27 -17.58
CA ASP A 24 -29.04 -28.50 -18.92
C ASP A 24 -30.07 -29.64 -18.92
N GLU A 25 -29.77 -30.76 -18.25
CA GLU A 25 -30.69 -31.89 -18.12
C GLU A 25 -32.00 -31.53 -17.42
N LEU A 26 -31.94 -30.68 -16.38
CA LEU A 26 -33.11 -30.26 -15.62
C LEU A 26 -33.89 -29.16 -16.35
N LEU A 27 -33.19 -28.21 -16.96
CA LEU A 27 -33.78 -27.14 -17.77
C LEU A 27 -34.50 -27.69 -19.00
N ALA A 28 -34.10 -28.85 -19.55
CA ALA A 28 -34.87 -29.52 -20.60
C ALA A 28 -36.31 -29.87 -20.18
N LYS A 29 -36.55 -30.04 -18.87
CA LYS A 29 -37.89 -30.30 -18.30
C LYS A 29 -38.56 -29.05 -17.75
N SER A 30 -37.78 -28.08 -17.29
CA SER A 30 -38.25 -26.82 -16.71
C SER A 30 -37.48 -25.64 -17.31
N THR A 31 -37.81 -25.26 -18.54
CA THR A 31 -37.01 -24.32 -19.35
C THR A 31 -36.99 -22.88 -18.84
N LYS A 32 -37.89 -22.54 -17.90
CA LYS A 32 -38.05 -21.19 -17.33
C LYS A 32 -37.72 -21.13 -15.83
N ASP A 33 -37.07 -22.14 -15.30
CA ASP A 33 -36.70 -22.21 -13.89
C ASP A 33 -35.60 -21.19 -13.58
N VAL A 34 -35.94 -20.15 -12.83
CA VAL A 34 -35.05 -19.02 -12.51
C VAL A 34 -33.85 -19.47 -11.69
N ASP A 35 -34.05 -20.36 -10.70
CA ASP A 35 -32.99 -20.85 -9.83
C ASP A 35 -31.98 -21.70 -10.61
N LEU A 36 -32.45 -22.58 -11.50
CA LEU A 36 -31.59 -23.39 -12.36
C LEU A 36 -30.83 -22.53 -13.38
N LEU A 37 -31.49 -21.55 -14.00
CA LEU A 37 -30.85 -20.62 -14.94
C LEU A 37 -29.80 -19.76 -14.24
N THR A 38 -30.10 -19.25 -13.04
CA THR A 38 -29.16 -18.46 -12.22
C THR A 38 -27.96 -19.29 -11.78
N THR A 39 -28.19 -20.54 -11.35
CA THR A 39 -27.11 -21.47 -11.00
C THR A 39 -26.23 -21.78 -12.21
N LYS A 40 -26.84 -22.04 -13.37
CA LYS A 40 -26.10 -22.25 -14.63
C LYS A 40 -25.28 -21.01 -15.02
N LEU A 41 -25.86 -19.82 -14.91
CA LEU A 41 -25.17 -18.55 -15.17
C LEU A 41 -23.95 -18.39 -14.28
N ARG A 42 -24.08 -18.59 -12.96
CA ARG A 42 -22.95 -18.54 -12.01
C ARG A 42 -21.83 -19.50 -12.39
N LEU A 43 -22.17 -20.75 -12.71
CA LEU A 43 -21.19 -21.75 -13.13
C LEU A 43 -20.47 -21.34 -14.42
N LEU A 44 -21.19 -20.78 -15.40
CA LEU A 44 -20.61 -20.29 -16.66
C LEU A 44 -19.71 -19.07 -16.43
N CYS A 45 -20.17 -18.07 -15.68
CA CYS A 45 -19.41 -16.86 -15.36
C CYS A 45 -18.08 -17.16 -14.66
N VAL A 46 -18.04 -18.19 -13.79
CA VAL A 46 -16.80 -18.57 -13.08
C VAL A 46 -15.89 -19.45 -13.92
N SER A 47 -16.43 -20.39 -14.68
CA SER A 47 -15.62 -21.40 -15.40
C SER A 47 -15.25 -20.99 -16.83
N LYS A 48 -16.07 -20.17 -17.48
CA LYS A 48 -15.93 -19.73 -18.86
C LYS A 48 -16.42 -18.28 -19.03
N PRO A 49 -15.81 -17.29 -18.34
CA PRO A 49 -16.26 -15.89 -18.37
C PRO A 49 -16.29 -15.28 -19.78
N GLU A 50 -15.43 -15.74 -20.69
CA GLU A 50 -15.35 -15.25 -22.08
C GLU A 50 -16.31 -15.96 -23.04
N SER A 51 -17.08 -16.97 -22.59
CA SER A 51 -18.01 -17.69 -23.46
C SER A 51 -19.32 -16.93 -23.66
N GLU A 52 -19.83 -16.95 -24.89
CA GLU A 52 -21.18 -16.47 -25.25
C GLU A 52 -22.33 -17.22 -24.56
N ASP A 53 -22.06 -18.36 -23.92
CA ASP A 53 -23.10 -19.15 -23.25
C ASP A 53 -23.68 -18.45 -22.02
N GLY A 54 -22.86 -17.69 -21.27
CA GLY A 54 -23.33 -16.88 -20.15
C GLY A 54 -24.32 -15.80 -20.60
N PRO A 55 -23.95 -14.93 -21.55
CA PRO A 55 -24.86 -13.96 -22.17
C PRO A 55 -26.16 -14.58 -22.70
N LYS A 56 -26.12 -15.77 -23.34
CA LYS A 56 -27.33 -16.46 -23.80
C LYS A 56 -28.27 -16.86 -22.66
N VAL A 57 -27.73 -17.38 -21.54
CA VAL A 57 -28.53 -17.71 -20.36
C VAL A 57 -29.13 -16.45 -19.74
N LEU A 58 -28.37 -15.35 -19.73
CA LEU A 58 -28.85 -14.06 -19.23
C LEU A 58 -30.00 -13.50 -20.10
N GLU A 59 -29.91 -13.64 -21.42
CA GLU A 59 -31.00 -13.29 -22.34
C GLU A 59 -32.25 -14.16 -22.11
N GLN A 60 -32.08 -15.47 -21.83
CA GLN A 60 -33.18 -16.35 -21.46
C GLN A 60 -33.88 -15.89 -20.18
N LEU A 61 -33.12 -15.53 -19.14
CA LEU A 61 -33.65 -14.93 -17.91
C LEU A 61 -34.43 -13.63 -18.20
N SER A 62 -33.90 -12.77 -19.07
CA SER A 62 -34.55 -11.49 -19.45
C SER A 62 -35.84 -11.67 -20.27
N ALA A 63 -36.03 -12.84 -20.89
CA ALA A 63 -37.18 -13.16 -21.72
C ALA A 63 -38.31 -13.90 -20.97
N ILE A 64 -38.14 -14.19 -19.67
CA ILE A 64 -39.16 -14.85 -18.85
C ILE A 64 -40.42 -13.97 -18.75
N SER A 65 -41.58 -14.58 -18.95
CA SER A 65 -42.90 -13.95 -18.83
C SER A 65 -43.79 -14.79 -17.90
N PRO A 66 -44.37 -14.19 -16.83
CA PRO A 66 -44.24 -12.78 -16.43
C PRO A 66 -42.80 -12.42 -16.00
N PRO A 67 -42.40 -11.12 -16.07
CA PRO A 67 -41.05 -10.70 -15.67
C PRO A 67 -40.73 -11.12 -14.23
N ILE A 68 -39.46 -11.42 -13.98
CA ILE A 68 -38.93 -11.64 -12.63
C ILE A 68 -39.14 -10.37 -11.82
N GLN A 69 -39.93 -10.46 -10.75
CA GLN A 69 -40.28 -9.30 -9.93
C GLN A 69 -39.51 -9.27 -8.62
N ASP A 70 -39.22 -10.41 -8.00
CA ASP A 70 -38.51 -10.48 -6.71
C ASP A 70 -37.09 -9.92 -6.87
N TYR A 71 -36.79 -8.84 -6.15
CA TYR A 71 -35.48 -8.22 -6.20
C TYR A 71 -34.38 -9.19 -5.74
N ARG A 72 -34.67 -10.13 -4.82
CA ARG A 72 -33.67 -11.10 -4.33
C ARG A 72 -33.18 -12.05 -5.43
N GLU A 73 -34.05 -12.41 -6.36
CA GLU A 73 -33.67 -13.19 -7.55
C GLU A 73 -32.80 -12.35 -8.49
N LEU A 74 -33.18 -11.08 -8.72
CA LEU A 74 -32.40 -10.13 -9.54
C LEU A 74 -31.00 -9.90 -8.97
N GLU A 75 -30.88 -9.77 -7.66
CA GLU A 75 -29.59 -9.68 -6.95
C GLU A 75 -28.71 -10.89 -7.24
N GLY A 76 -29.30 -12.08 -7.20
CA GLY A 76 -28.59 -13.33 -7.44
C GLY A 76 -28.07 -13.48 -8.87
N ILE A 77 -28.82 -12.96 -9.85
CA ILE A 77 -28.45 -12.91 -11.28
C ILE A 77 -27.37 -11.86 -11.51
N GLU A 78 -27.55 -10.65 -10.98
CA GLU A 78 -26.59 -9.55 -11.12
C GLU A 78 -25.24 -9.89 -10.49
N ALA A 79 -25.23 -10.46 -9.29
CA ALA A 79 -23.99 -10.88 -8.63
C ALA A 79 -23.17 -11.85 -9.50
N ALA A 80 -23.85 -12.79 -10.17
CA ALA A 80 -23.19 -13.75 -11.06
C ALA A 80 -22.45 -13.06 -12.22
N VAL A 81 -23.07 -12.02 -12.80
CA VAL A 81 -22.49 -11.23 -13.89
C VAL A 81 -21.36 -10.35 -13.38
N VAL A 82 -21.54 -9.66 -12.25
CA VAL A 82 -20.50 -8.81 -11.65
C VAL A 82 -19.25 -9.63 -11.30
N ASP A 83 -19.43 -10.82 -10.73
CA ASP A 83 -18.33 -11.74 -10.41
C ASP A 83 -17.52 -12.17 -11.65
N SER A 84 -18.13 -12.19 -12.83
CA SER A 84 -17.41 -12.48 -14.09
C SER A 84 -16.41 -11.38 -14.45
N PHE A 85 -16.63 -10.14 -13.99
CA PHE A 85 -15.75 -9.00 -14.20
C PHE A 85 -14.67 -8.84 -13.12
N ARG A 86 -14.55 -9.78 -12.17
CA ARG A 86 -13.60 -9.67 -11.06
C ARG A 86 -12.14 -9.46 -11.46
N ASN A 87 -11.79 -9.86 -12.69
CA ASN A 87 -10.46 -9.71 -13.28
C ASN A 87 -10.43 -8.68 -14.44
N THR A 88 -11.48 -7.90 -14.64
CA THR A 88 -11.53 -6.84 -15.66
C THR A 88 -11.02 -5.52 -15.10
N PHE A 89 -10.08 -4.88 -15.80
CA PHE A 89 -9.51 -3.59 -15.40
C PHE A 89 -9.53 -2.58 -16.56
N PRO A 90 -9.96 -1.32 -16.34
CA PRO A 90 -10.63 -0.84 -15.14
C PRO A 90 -11.97 -1.57 -14.90
N PRO A 91 -12.44 -1.67 -13.63
CA PRO A 91 -13.73 -2.29 -13.33
C PRO A 91 -14.86 -1.65 -14.16
N PRO A 92 -15.78 -2.44 -14.73
CA PRO A 92 -16.90 -1.90 -15.48
C PRO A 92 -17.77 -0.98 -14.63
N VAL A 93 -18.22 0.15 -15.20
CA VAL A 93 -19.14 1.08 -14.53
C VAL A 93 -20.61 0.61 -14.55
N THR A 94 -20.88 -0.53 -15.18
CA THR A 94 -22.22 -1.14 -15.33
C THR A 94 -22.13 -2.67 -15.35
N ALA A 95 -23.19 -3.35 -14.90
CA ALA A 95 -23.41 -4.79 -15.06
C ALA A 95 -23.94 -5.17 -16.45
N GLY A 96 -24.17 -4.17 -17.32
CA GLY A 96 -24.55 -4.35 -18.71
C GLY A 96 -26.05 -4.20 -18.99
N PRO A 97 -26.42 -4.08 -20.28
CA PRO A 97 -27.76 -3.68 -20.69
C PRO A 97 -28.84 -4.72 -20.36
N VAL A 98 -28.51 -6.01 -20.35
CA VAL A 98 -29.48 -7.08 -20.06
C VAL A 98 -29.87 -7.09 -18.58
N ILE A 99 -28.90 -6.85 -17.68
CA ILE A 99 -29.17 -6.65 -16.25
C ILE A 99 -30.03 -5.40 -16.05
N ALA A 100 -29.68 -4.29 -16.68
CA ALA A 100 -30.50 -3.07 -16.60
C ALA A 100 -31.95 -3.32 -17.06
N LYS A 101 -32.14 -4.08 -18.15
CA LYS A 101 -33.46 -4.48 -18.67
C LYS A 101 -34.24 -5.34 -17.68
N LEU A 102 -33.60 -6.26 -16.97
CA LEU A 102 -34.24 -7.09 -15.94
C LEU A 102 -34.82 -6.23 -14.82
N TRP A 103 -34.01 -5.34 -14.25
CA TRP A 103 -34.46 -4.39 -13.22
C TRP A 103 -35.58 -3.46 -13.73
N ASP A 104 -35.45 -2.94 -14.96
CA ASP A 104 -36.47 -2.09 -15.57
C ASP A 104 -37.79 -2.83 -15.80
N SER A 105 -37.73 -4.11 -16.16
CA SER A 105 -38.90 -4.94 -16.39
C SER A 105 -39.63 -5.24 -15.08
N ALA A 106 -38.89 -5.53 -14.00
CA ALA A 106 -39.44 -5.68 -12.65
C ALA A 106 -40.12 -4.39 -12.17
N PHE A 107 -39.45 -3.25 -12.35
CA PHE A 107 -40.00 -1.93 -12.00
C PHE A 107 -41.30 -1.61 -12.75
N LYS A 108 -41.34 -1.89 -14.05
CA LYS A 108 -42.53 -1.66 -14.90
C LYS A 108 -43.68 -2.61 -14.57
N ALA A 109 -43.38 -3.88 -14.27
CA ALA A 109 -44.38 -4.91 -14.00
C ALA A 109 -45.11 -4.71 -12.67
N ASN A 110 -44.45 -4.15 -11.67
CA ASN A 110 -45.05 -3.87 -10.37
C ASN A 110 -45.60 -2.44 -10.33
N THR A 111 -46.80 -2.20 -9.80
CA THR A 111 -47.41 -0.87 -9.67
C THR A 111 -47.39 -0.30 -8.25
N ASN A 112 -47.03 -1.11 -7.25
CA ASN A 112 -46.94 -0.68 -5.86
C ASN A 112 -45.79 0.31 -5.68
N LEU A 113 -46.09 1.48 -5.13
CA LEU A 113 -45.13 2.57 -4.95
C LEU A 113 -44.01 2.22 -3.96
N GLU A 114 -44.35 1.65 -2.81
CA GLU A 114 -43.39 1.25 -1.77
C GLU A 114 -42.43 0.21 -2.33
N TYR A 115 -42.97 -0.81 -3.01
CA TYR A 115 -42.15 -1.82 -3.67
C TYR A 115 -41.19 -1.22 -4.72
N ARG A 116 -41.67 -0.27 -5.53
CA ARG A 116 -40.85 0.42 -6.53
C ARG A 116 -39.73 1.22 -5.88
N LEU A 117 -39.99 1.88 -4.75
CA LEU A 117 -38.97 2.59 -4.00
C LEU A 117 -37.92 1.63 -3.42
N ASP A 118 -38.35 0.52 -2.81
CA ASP A 118 -37.46 -0.51 -2.28
C ASP A 118 -36.59 -1.13 -3.38
N LEU A 119 -37.21 -1.55 -4.49
CA LEU A 119 -36.53 -2.13 -5.65
C LEU A 119 -35.40 -1.22 -6.16
N LEU A 120 -35.69 0.07 -6.33
CA LEU A 120 -34.72 1.03 -6.84
C LEU A 120 -33.65 1.40 -5.81
N SER A 121 -34.00 1.39 -4.52
CA SER A 121 -33.05 1.65 -3.43
C SER A 121 -32.05 0.50 -3.28
N VAL A 122 -32.52 -0.74 -3.45
CA VAL A 122 -31.67 -1.95 -3.53
C VAL A 122 -30.77 -1.87 -4.76
N ARG A 123 -31.32 -1.57 -5.95
CA ARG A 123 -30.55 -1.40 -7.19
C ARG A 123 -29.46 -0.33 -7.05
N PHE A 124 -29.79 0.81 -6.45
CA PHE A 124 -28.83 1.88 -6.16
C PHE A 124 -27.72 1.40 -5.23
N SER A 125 -28.07 0.83 -4.08
CA SER A 125 -27.11 0.38 -3.06
C SER A 125 -26.14 -0.65 -3.62
N ARG A 126 -26.64 -1.63 -4.38
CA ARG A 126 -25.78 -2.64 -5.03
C ARG A 126 -24.82 -2.05 -6.05
N ALA A 127 -25.30 -1.10 -6.86
CA ALA A 127 -24.43 -0.40 -7.79
C ALA A 127 -23.33 0.41 -7.06
N VAL A 128 -23.63 1.00 -5.90
CA VAL A 128 -22.65 1.72 -5.08
C VAL A 128 -21.61 0.78 -4.47
N LEU A 129 -22.05 -0.37 -3.90
CA LEU A 129 -21.15 -1.38 -3.34
C LEU A 129 -20.11 -1.84 -4.38
N ASP A 130 -20.57 -2.16 -5.59
CA ASP A 130 -19.73 -2.61 -6.70
C ASP A 130 -19.00 -1.47 -7.45
N ASN A 131 -19.21 -0.22 -7.05
CA ASN A 131 -18.70 0.99 -7.72
C ASN A 131 -19.11 1.10 -9.21
N ARG A 132 -20.31 0.63 -9.54
CA ARG A 132 -20.96 0.72 -10.86
C ARG A 132 -21.68 2.06 -11.02
N LEU A 133 -20.90 3.11 -11.28
CA LEU A 133 -21.37 4.50 -11.33
C LEU A 133 -22.54 4.72 -12.31
N GLN A 134 -22.55 4.02 -13.45
CA GLN A 134 -23.60 4.17 -14.46
C GLN A 134 -24.92 3.56 -13.98
N ASP A 135 -24.87 2.40 -13.32
CA ASP A 135 -26.06 1.75 -12.80
C ASP A 135 -26.64 2.52 -11.60
N ALA A 136 -25.78 3.11 -10.77
CA ALA A 136 -26.18 4.00 -9.69
C ALA A 136 -26.90 5.26 -10.24
N GLN A 137 -26.33 5.89 -11.29
CA GLN A 137 -26.99 7.01 -11.97
C GLN A 137 -28.36 6.62 -12.54
N GLN A 138 -28.47 5.45 -13.19
CA GLN A 138 -29.74 4.97 -13.75
C GLN A 138 -30.80 4.74 -12.67
N ALA A 139 -30.43 4.13 -11.55
CA ALA A 139 -31.33 3.95 -10.41
C ALA A 139 -31.80 5.31 -9.87
N LEU A 140 -30.90 6.28 -9.73
CA LEU A 140 -31.24 7.64 -9.28
C LEU A 140 -32.16 8.40 -10.25
N ILE A 141 -32.00 8.21 -11.57
CA ILE A 141 -32.92 8.77 -12.58
C ILE A 141 -34.34 8.25 -12.37
N GLN A 142 -34.49 6.93 -12.14
CA GLN A 142 -35.79 6.30 -11.91
C GLN A 142 -36.37 6.71 -10.55
N LEU A 143 -35.55 6.73 -9.49
CA LEU A 143 -35.95 7.20 -8.16
C LEU A 143 -36.46 8.64 -8.21
N LYS A 144 -35.77 9.52 -8.92
CA LYS A 144 -36.19 10.91 -9.12
C LYS A 144 -37.52 11.01 -9.88
N ALA A 145 -37.80 10.12 -10.81
CA ALA A 145 -39.09 10.10 -11.52
C ALA A 145 -40.25 9.65 -10.60
N VAL A 146 -39.98 8.71 -9.68
CA VAL A 146 -40.96 8.21 -8.71
C VAL A 146 -41.17 9.19 -7.54
N ALA A 147 -40.10 9.84 -7.09
CA ALA A 147 -40.09 10.78 -5.96
C ALA A 147 -39.50 12.15 -6.36
N PRO A 148 -40.14 12.91 -7.29
CA PRO A 148 -39.57 14.12 -7.88
C PRO A 148 -39.41 15.30 -6.91
N ARG A 149 -40.05 15.24 -5.73
CA ARG A 149 -39.93 16.26 -4.68
C ARG A 149 -38.73 16.03 -3.75
N ASN A 150 -38.12 14.85 -3.78
CA ASN A 150 -36.97 14.55 -2.94
C ASN A 150 -35.71 15.16 -3.59
N ARG A 151 -35.24 16.26 -3.01
CA ARG A 151 -34.08 17.00 -3.51
C ARG A 151 -32.74 16.32 -3.21
N ALA A 152 -32.66 15.46 -2.20
CA ALA A 152 -31.46 14.65 -1.93
C ALA A 152 -31.20 13.67 -3.09
N ILE A 153 -32.24 13.02 -3.62
CA ILE A 153 -32.14 12.17 -4.83
C ILE A 153 -31.67 13.00 -6.03
N TYR A 154 -32.15 14.24 -6.16
CA TYR A 154 -31.70 15.14 -7.22
C TYR A 154 -30.21 15.47 -7.09
N MET A 155 -29.75 15.86 -5.89
CA MET A 155 -28.34 16.16 -5.63
C MET A 155 -27.46 14.93 -5.88
N ALA A 156 -27.87 13.76 -5.40
CA ALA A 156 -27.16 12.51 -5.67
C ALA A 156 -27.07 12.22 -7.18
N HIS A 157 -28.17 12.36 -7.92
CA HIS A 157 -28.18 12.21 -9.37
C HIS A 157 -27.19 13.16 -10.06
N ALA A 158 -27.12 14.43 -9.62
CA ALA A 158 -26.16 15.38 -10.15
C ALA A 158 -24.71 14.97 -9.87
N ALA A 159 -24.42 14.47 -8.67
CA ALA A 159 -23.09 13.99 -8.29
C ALA A 159 -22.65 12.76 -9.12
N TYR A 160 -23.48 11.72 -9.24
CA TYR A 160 -23.13 10.54 -10.06
C TYR A 160 -23.01 10.88 -11.55
N THR A 161 -23.79 11.84 -12.04
CA THR A 161 -23.62 12.39 -13.39
C THR A 161 -22.24 13.03 -13.55
N GLN A 162 -21.78 13.78 -12.55
CA GLN A 162 -20.44 14.35 -12.55
C GLN A 162 -19.34 13.27 -12.43
N LEU A 163 -19.53 12.24 -11.61
CA LEU A 163 -18.56 11.15 -11.45
C LEU A 163 -18.33 10.34 -12.75
N LEU A 164 -19.32 10.30 -13.65
CA LEU A 164 -19.21 9.66 -14.96
C LEU A 164 -18.49 10.53 -16.02
N SER A 165 -18.23 11.80 -15.71
CA SER A 165 -17.46 12.67 -16.60
C SER A 165 -15.99 12.27 -16.58
N THR A 166 -15.42 12.08 -17.77
CA THR A 166 -14.00 11.70 -17.92
C THR A 166 -13.14 12.88 -18.37
N LYS A 167 -13.77 13.91 -18.93
CA LYS A 167 -13.10 15.11 -19.47
C LYS A 167 -14.01 16.32 -19.33
N LYS A 168 -13.39 17.50 -19.22
CA LYS A 168 -14.11 18.77 -19.31
C LYS A 168 -14.89 18.85 -20.63
N ASP A 169 -16.12 19.35 -20.56
CA ASP A 169 -17.05 19.57 -21.68
C ASP A 169 -17.59 18.31 -22.40
N ASP A 170 -17.38 17.11 -21.83
CA ASP A 170 -18.10 15.91 -22.26
C ASP A 170 -19.62 16.02 -21.96
N LEU A 171 -20.41 15.06 -22.46
CA LEU A 171 -21.86 15.08 -22.28
C LEU A 171 -22.25 15.07 -20.79
N GLN A 172 -21.56 14.26 -19.98
CA GLN A 172 -21.87 14.09 -18.56
C GLN A 172 -21.57 15.36 -17.76
N SER A 173 -20.42 16.03 -18.00
CA SER A 173 -20.10 17.33 -17.38
C SER A 173 -21.11 18.42 -17.74
N LYS A 174 -21.53 18.51 -19.01
CA LYS A 174 -22.57 19.47 -19.43
C LYS A 174 -23.90 19.23 -18.72
N LEU A 175 -24.30 17.96 -18.60
CA LEU A 175 -25.51 17.58 -17.86
C LEU A 175 -25.38 17.90 -16.37
N ALA A 176 -24.24 17.57 -15.74
CA ALA A 176 -23.97 17.86 -14.34
C ALA A 176 -24.02 19.36 -14.04
N ILE A 177 -23.38 20.20 -14.86
CA ILE A 177 -23.45 21.67 -14.76
C ILE A 177 -24.90 22.15 -14.90
N GLY A 178 -25.66 21.60 -15.85
CA GLY A 178 -27.07 21.94 -16.03
C GLY A 178 -27.91 21.63 -14.79
N LEU A 179 -27.68 20.47 -14.16
CA LEU A 179 -28.34 20.08 -12.91
C LEU A 179 -27.93 20.99 -11.74
N ALA A 180 -26.64 21.32 -11.62
CA ALA A 180 -26.14 22.23 -10.60
C ALA A 180 -26.73 23.64 -10.73
N ARG A 181 -26.75 24.21 -11.94
CA ARG A 181 -27.39 25.51 -12.22
C ARG A 181 -28.88 25.50 -11.86
N LYS A 182 -29.59 24.42 -12.20
CA LYS A 182 -31.00 24.28 -11.85
C LYS A 182 -31.22 24.27 -10.34
N ALA A 183 -30.41 23.54 -9.57
CA ALA A 183 -30.48 23.53 -8.11
C ALA A 183 -30.27 24.93 -7.49
N VAL A 184 -29.29 25.67 -8.02
CA VAL A 184 -28.96 27.04 -7.60
C VAL A 184 -30.10 28.02 -7.93
N ASN A 185 -30.68 27.90 -9.12
CA ASN A 185 -31.80 28.74 -9.59
C ASN A 185 -33.10 28.45 -8.84
N GLU A 186 -33.37 27.19 -8.52
CA GLU A 186 -34.55 26.75 -7.75
C GLU A 186 -34.37 26.91 -6.22
N LYS A 187 -33.25 27.52 -5.79
CA LYS A 187 -32.96 27.87 -4.39
C LYS A 187 -33.04 26.67 -3.43
N PHE A 188 -32.35 25.60 -3.78
CA PHE A 188 -32.27 24.39 -2.95
C PHE A 188 -31.67 24.66 -1.55
N ASP A 189 -30.81 25.68 -1.44
CA ASP A 189 -30.24 26.21 -0.19
C ASP A 189 -31.25 26.83 0.79
N ASN A 190 -32.50 27.05 0.38
CA ASN A 190 -33.56 27.44 1.32
C ASN A 190 -33.96 26.31 2.30
N GLU A 191 -33.62 25.06 1.97
CA GLU A 191 -33.94 23.89 2.77
C GLU A 191 -32.75 23.54 3.67
N LYS A 192 -32.84 23.94 4.95
CA LYS A 192 -31.72 23.81 5.91
C LYS A 192 -31.23 22.38 6.15
N ALA A 193 -32.07 21.38 5.93
CA ALA A 193 -31.73 19.97 6.14
C ALA A 193 -31.00 19.35 4.93
N LEU A 194 -31.11 19.96 3.74
CA LEU A 194 -30.55 19.42 2.51
C LEU A 194 -29.07 19.77 2.36
N ASP A 195 -28.24 18.75 2.15
CA ASP A 195 -26.85 18.94 1.74
C ASP A 195 -26.75 19.29 0.25
N CYS A 196 -26.68 20.58 -0.05
CA CYS A 196 -26.62 21.09 -1.43
C CYS A 196 -25.19 21.43 -1.93
N ARG A 197 -24.13 21.04 -1.18
CA ARG A 197 -22.72 21.28 -1.55
C ARG A 197 -22.36 20.75 -2.94
N VAL A 198 -23.06 19.72 -3.41
CA VAL A 198 -22.87 19.09 -4.73
C VAL A 198 -22.83 20.11 -5.87
N ALA A 199 -23.70 21.13 -5.86
CA ALA A 199 -23.74 22.10 -6.96
C ALA A 199 -22.46 22.94 -7.03
N GLY A 200 -21.96 23.41 -5.88
CA GLY A 200 -20.68 24.14 -5.83
C GLY A 200 -19.49 23.24 -6.14
N GLN A 201 -19.48 22.00 -5.62
CA GLN A 201 -18.46 21.00 -5.96
C GLN A 201 -18.38 20.76 -7.47
N ILE A 202 -19.51 20.62 -8.17
CA ILE A 202 -19.55 20.48 -9.64
C ILE A 202 -18.94 21.71 -10.33
N PHE A 203 -19.32 22.93 -9.92
CA PHE A 203 -18.74 24.14 -10.52
C PHE A 203 -17.23 24.24 -10.29
N ALA A 204 -16.75 23.85 -9.11
CA ALA A 204 -15.33 23.81 -8.79
C ALA A 204 -14.58 22.78 -9.64
N ILE A 205 -15.07 21.53 -9.68
CA ILE A 205 -14.49 20.43 -10.47
C ILE A 205 -14.42 20.79 -11.96
N GLN A 206 -15.44 21.46 -12.49
CA GLN A 206 -15.48 21.86 -13.90
C GLN A 206 -14.76 23.19 -14.19
N GLY A 207 -14.29 23.91 -13.17
CA GLY A 207 -13.68 25.22 -13.29
C GLY A 207 -14.62 26.26 -13.91
N SER A 208 -15.89 26.27 -13.50
CA SER A 208 -16.88 27.25 -13.97
C SER A 208 -16.87 28.51 -13.11
N GLU A 209 -15.97 29.43 -13.41
CA GLU A 209 -15.74 30.66 -12.63
C GLU A 209 -17.00 31.52 -12.45
N LYS A 210 -17.80 31.70 -13.51
CA LYS A 210 -19.03 32.51 -13.45
C LYS A 210 -20.06 31.91 -12.50
N ASP A 211 -20.23 30.59 -12.55
CA ASP A 211 -21.18 29.89 -11.68
C ASP A 211 -20.67 29.88 -10.23
N LEU A 212 -19.37 29.69 -10.01
CA LEU A 212 -18.72 29.79 -8.68
C LEU A 212 -18.91 31.18 -8.06
N GLU A 213 -18.71 32.25 -8.83
CA GLU A 213 -18.90 33.62 -8.32
C GLU A 213 -20.37 33.88 -7.96
N SER A 214 -21.32 33.30 -8.72
CA SER A 214 -22.76 33.43 -8.43
C SER A 214 -23.20 32.82 -7.09
N ILE A 215 -22.41 31.90 -6.54
CA ILE A 215 -22.67 31.23 -5.26
C ILE A 215 -21.74 31.69 -4.12
N ARG A 216 -20.87 32.68 -4.36
CA ARG A 216 -19.86 33.16 -3.39
C ARG A 216 -20.46 33.47 -2.01
N GLU A 217 -21.58 34.19 -2.00
CA GLU A 217 -22.29 34.62 -0.78
C GLU A 217 -23.33 33.59 -0.28
N ARG A 218 -23.36 32.37 -0.84
CA ARG A 218 -24.35 31.32 -0.52
C ARG A 218 -23.66 30.16 0.19
N PRO A 219 -23.62 30.14 1.54
CA PRO A 219 -22.78 29.20 2.29
C PRO A 219 -23.11 27.73 2.04
N ALA A 220 -24.38 27.37 1.87
CA ALA A 220 -24.79 25.99 1.68
C ALA A 220 -24.19 25.32 0.41
N PHE A 221 -23.82 26.11 -0.61
CA PHE A 221 -23.17 25.61 -1.83
C PHE A 221 -21.64 25.62 -1.76
N ARG A 222 -21.04 26.39 -0.83
CA ARG A 222 -19.58 26.66 -0.82
C ARG A 222 -18.79 25.83 0.19
N GLU A 223 -19.47 25.14 1.11
CA GLU A 223 -18.86 24.43 2.24
C GLU A 223 -18.17 23.11 1.85
N SER A 224 -17.26 23.18 0.87
CA SER A 224 -16.45 22.04 0.44
C SER A 224 -15.01 22.47 0.11
N LYS A 225 -14.05 21.57 0.34
CA LYS A 225 -12.63 21.81 0.05
C LYS A 225 -12.42 22.30 -1.38
N GLN A 226 -13.06 21.64 -2.35
CA GLN A 226 -12.96 21.94 -3.78
C GLN A 226 -13.34 23.39 -4.08
N VAL A 227 -14.42 23.89 -3.46
CA VAL A 227 -14.90 25.27 -3.68
C VAL A 227 -13.97 26.28 -3.00
N TYR A 228 -13.54 26.01 -1.77
CA TYR A 228 -12.59 26.88 -1.07
C TYR A 228 -11.26 27.03 -1.82
N GLU A 229 -10.74 25.93 -2.38
CA GLU A 229 -9.52 25.93 -3.20
C GLU A 229 -9.73 26.68 -4.51
N ALA A 230 -10.83 26.41 -5.23
CA ALA A 230 -11.13 27.06 -6.51
C ALA A 230 -11.34 28.58 -6.37
N LEU A 231 -12.00 29.03 -5.31
CA LEU A 231 -12.20 30.45 -5.01
C LEU A 231 -10.98 31.10 -4.32
N GLN A 232 -9.92 30.33 -4.04
CA GLN A 232 -8.73 30.77 -3.30
C GLN A 232 -9.08 31.42 -1.94
N LEU A 233 -10.19 31.03 -1.31
CA LEU A 233 -10.67 31.63 -0.07
C LEU A 233 -9.76 31.30 1.14
N HIS A 234 -8.91 30.27 1.02
CA HIS A 234 -7.84 29.99 1.99
C HIS A 234 -6.65 30.95 1.89
N LYS A 235 -6.57 31.80 0.85
CA LYS A 235 -5.63 32.92 0.82
C LYS A 235 -6.17 34.08 1.65
N GLN A 236 -6.37 33.87 2.96
CA GLN A 236 -5.80 34.88 3.83
C GLN A 236 -4.30 34.76 3.60
N ASN A 237 -3.71 35.79 3.01
CA ASN A 237 -2.29 36.05 3.16
C ASN A 237 -2.00 36.01 4.66
N VAL A 238 -1.62 34.85 5.20
CA VAL A 238 -0.50 34.83 6.11
C VAL A 238 0.63 35.19 5.16
N PRO A 239 1.13 36.44 5.19
CA PRO A 239 2.38 36.71 4.50
C PRO A 239 3.31 35.61 5.01
N ASN A 240 4.04 34.94 4.11
CA ASN A 240 5.26 34.25 4.52
C ASN A 240 5.88 35.13 5.58
N GLY A 241 5.90 34.63 6.82
CA GLY A 241 6.37 35.37 7.97
C GLY A 241 7.82 35.69 7.68
N THR A 242 8.04 36.81 7.00
CA THR A 242 9.19 37.64 7.21
C THR A 242 9.01 38.00 8.67
N ILE A 243 9.57 37.17 9.54
CA ILE A 243 9.98 37.60 10.86
C ILE A 243 11.09 38.62 10.57
N ASN A 244 10.68 39.80 10.12
CA ASN A 244 11.39 41.05 10.32
C ASN A 244 11.07 41.52 11.75
N GLY A 245 11.08 40.60 12.71
CA GLY A 245 11.59 40.93 14.02
C GLY A 245 13.09 40.97 13.83
N GLN A 246 13.65 42.19 13.75
CA GLN A 246 15.00 42.37 14.24
C GLN A 246 15.00 41.73 15.63
N ALA A 247 15.57 40.54 15.75
CA ALA A 247 15.90 39.99 17.04
C ALA A 247 16.91 40.97 17.62
N GLU A 248 16.41 41.95 18.38
CA GLU A 248 17.23 42.61 19.39
C GLU A 248 17.97 41.48 20.10
N LYS A 249 19.30 41.54 20.09
CA LYS A 249 20.14 40.65 20.89
C LYS A 249 19.59 40.71 22.31
N VAL A 250 18.81 39.69 22.69
CA VAL A 250 18.33 39.55 24.05
C VAL A 250 19.59 39.42 24.90
N ASP A 251 19.73 40.31 25.87
CA ASP A 251 20.82 40.30 26.84
C ASP A 251 20.84 38.92 27.49
N SER A 252 21.89 38.14 27.21
CA SER A 252 22.04 36.72 27.57
C SER A 252 22.05 36.47 29.07
N SER A 253 21.99 37.53 29.87
CA SER A 253 21.96 37.52 31.33
C SER A 253 20.53 37.52 31.95
N LYS A 254 19.45 37.62 31.16
CA LYS A 254 18.05 37.67 31.67
C LYS A 254 17.03 36.73 31.02
N ALA A 255 17.41 35.98 29.98
CA ALA A 255 16.49 35.07 29.30
C ALA A 255 16.24 33.79 30.11
N SER A 256 15.01 33.27 30.08
CA SER A 256 14.74 31.94 30.63
C SER A 256 15.50 30.87 29.82
N SER A 257 15.84 29.73 30.44
CA SER A 257 16.51 28.60 29.77
C SER A 257 15.85 28.18 28.45
N ARG A 258 14.52 28.33 28.36
CA ARG A 258 13.73 28.03 27.17
C ARG A 258 13.90 29.07 26.06
N GLU A 259 13.84 30.36 26.39
CA GLU A 259 13.99 31.44 25.41
C GLU A 259 15.40 31.45 24.82
N TRP A 260 16.41 31.19 25.66
CA TRP A 260 17.78 30.99 25.21
C TRP A 260 17.88 29.82 24.22
N LEU A 261 17.37 28.64 24.61
CA LEU A 261 17.40 27.46 23.75
C LEU A 261 16.69 27.68 22.41
N GLN A 262 15.54 28.37 22.42
CA GLN A 262 14.81 28.67 21.19
C GLN A 262 15.61 29.58 20.26
N SER A 263 16.29 30.60 20.79
CA SER A 263 17.15 31.50 20.00
C SER A 263 18.31 30.72 19.34
N GLU A 264 18.97 29.84 20.09
CA GLU A 264 20.04 28.98 19.57
C GLU A 264 19.53 28.03 18.47
N VAL A 265 18.36 27.41 18.69
CA VAL A 265 17.69 26.56 17.70
C VAL A 265 17.38 27.34 16.42
N ASP A 266 16.86 28.56 16.52
CA ASP A 266 16.52 29.37 15.35
C ASP A 266 17.78 29.76 14.57
N GLN A 267 18.90 29.99 15.26
CA GLN A 267 20.19 30.18 14.61
C GLN A 267 20.67 28.92 13.89
N LEU A 268 20.59 27.75 14.54
CA LEU A 268 20.96 26.49 13.90
C LEU A 268 20.08 26.16 12.69
N LYS A 269 18.76 26.45 12.74
CA LYS A 269 17.85 26.27 11.59
C LYS A 269 18.28 27.14 10.41
N ARG A 270 18.61 28.42 10.63
CA ARG A 270 19.14 29.31 9.59
C ARG A 270 20.46 28.78 9.02
N ASN A 271 21.41 28.43 9.89
CA ASN A 271 22.71 27.90 9.48
C ASN A 271 22.56 26.63 8.64
N PHE A 272 21.70 25.69 9.04
CA PHE A 272 21.48 24.45 8.29
C PHE A 272 20.86 24.73 6.91
N SER A 273 19.88 25.64 6.85
CA SER A 273 19.29 26.06 5.57
C SER A 273 20.33 26.65 4.62
N GLU A 274 21.20 27.52 5.13
CA GLU A 274 22.31 28.10 4.34
C GLU A 274 23.28 27.02 3.85
N LEU A 275 23.75 26.15 4.75
CA LEU A 275 24.67 25.05 4.41
C LEU A 275 24.07 24.09 3.38
N ASN A 276 22.77 23.82 3.48
CA ASN A 276 22.05 22.97 2.55
C ASN A 276 21.90 23.63 1.18
N SER A 277 21.58 24.93 1.13
CA SER A 277 21.47 25.69 -0.13
C SER A 277 22.81 25.87 -0.84
N ALA A 278 23.90 26.00 -0.10
CA ALA A 278 25.24 26.25 -0.62
C ALA A 278 26.02 24.97 -0.99
N ASN A 279 25.44 23.76 -0.81
CA ASN A 279 26.15 22.48 -0.89
C ASN A 279 27.49 22.51 -0.14
N ALA A 280 27.42 22.91 1.14
CA ALA A 280 28.60 23.16 1.95
C ALA A 280 29.54 21.95 2.06
N SER A 281 30.82 22.23 2.31
CA SER A 281 31.84 21.20 2.50
C SER A 281 31.52 20.28 3.68
N THR A 282 31.97 19.02 3.60
CA THR A 282 31.85 18.03 4.69
C THR A 282 32.32 18.57 6.03
N ALA A 283 33.42 19.33 6.06
CA ALA A 283 33.95 19.95 7.27
C ALA A 283 32.98 20.97 7.90
N SER A 284 32.33 21.79 7.08
CA SER A 284 31.36 22.78 7.55
C SER A 284 30.11 22.11 8.14
N LEU A 285 29.65 21.04 7.49
CA LEU A 285 28.54 20.23 8.00
C LEU A 285 28.92 19.53 9.31
N MET A 286 30.13 18.98 9.43
CA MET A 286 30.61 18.37 10.67
C MET A 286 30.64 19.37 11.83
N GLN A 287 31.12 20.60 11.61
CA GLN A 287 31.13 21.64 12.64
C GLN A 287 29.71 22.01 13.08
N PHE A 288 28.78 22.13 12.13
CA PHE A 288 27.37 22.36 12.43
C PHE A 288 26.76 21.22 13.26
N ILE A 289 27.07 19.97 12.92
CA ILE A 289 26.60 18.79 13.66
C ILE A 289 27.18 18.80 15.08
N ALA A 290 28.47 19.05 15.26
CA ALA A 290 29.10 19.15 16.57
C ALA A 290 28.43 20.22 17.45
N ASN A 291 28.17 21.41 16.90
CA ASN A 291 27.43 22.47 17.59
C ASN A 291 26.02 22.00 18.01
N SER A 292 25.33 21.28 17.12
CA SER A 292 23.99 20.78 17.38
C SER A 292 24.00 19.71 18.49
N ILE A 293 24.97 18.79 18.48
CA ILE A 293 25.13 17.76 19.52
C ILE A 293 25.42 18.40 20.89
N ARG A 294 26.31 19.39 20.95
CA ARG A 294 26.56 20.18 22.19
C ARG A 294 25.29 20.79 22.74
N LEU A 295 24.46 21.35 21.87
CA LEU A 295 23.20 21.96 22.27
C LEU A 295 22.19 20.91 22.77
N VAL A 296 22.14 19.72 22.14
CA VAL A 296 21.35 18.57 22.64
C VAL A 296 21.79 18.22 24.05
N HIS A 297 23.08 17.97 24.26
CA HIS A 297 23.62 17.58 25.55
C HIS A 297 23.29 18.64 26.62
N THR A 298 23.50 19.92 26.32
CA THR A 298 23.17 21.02 27.22
C THR A 298 21.67 21.05 27.56
N ALA A 299 20.82 20.89 26.55
CA ALA A 299 19.36 20.92 26.72
C ALA A 299 18.83 19.74 27.56
N THR A 300 19.45 18.56 27.49
CA THR A 300 18.98 17.36 28.19
C THR A 300 19.60 17.16 29.57
N THR A 301 20.73 17.81 29.87
CA THR A 301 21.45 17.61 31.14
C THR A 301 21.49 18.84 32.05
N SER A 302 21.54 20.03 31.47
CA SER A 302 21.93 21.25 32.19
C SER A 302 20.82 22.29 32.31
N LEU A 303 19.81 22.25 31.43
CA LEU A 303 18.71 23.21 31.42
C LEU A 303 17.48 22.70 32.17
N ASP A 304 16.89 23.54 33.02
CA ASP A 304 15.53 23.34 33.50
C ASP A 304 14.51 23.85 32.46
N LEU A 305 13.90 22.91 31.73
CA LEU A 305 12.90 23.20 30.70
C LEU A 305 11.46 23.08 31.23
N GLY A 306 11.29 22.67 32.50
CA GLY A 306 10.01 22.38 33.13
C GLY A 306 9.17 21.33 32.38
N ALA A 307 7.85 21.35 32.59
CA ALA A 307 6.91 20.37 32.02
C ALA A 307 6.80 20.39 30.47
N ARG A 308 7.32 21.43 29.80
CA ARG A 308 7.32 21.55 28.33
C ARG A 308 8.74 21.38 27.79
N ASN A 309 9.37 20.25 28.09
CA ASN A 309 10.73 19.92 27.69
C ASN A 309 10.89 19.46 26.22
N ARG A 310 9.79 19.41 25.43
CA ARG A 310 9.83 19.05 23.99
C ARG A 310 10.76 19.94 23.17
N VAL A 311 11.05 21.16 23.63
CA VAL A 311 11.96 22.10 22.94
C VAL A 311 13.38 21.54 22.78
N ALA A 312 13.78 20.57 23.60
CA ALA A 312 15.06 19.85 23.47
C ALA A 312 15.13 18.93 22.23
N ALA A 313 14.00 18.66 21.57
CA ALA A 313 13.96 17.81 20.38
C ALA A 313 14.55 18.50 19.14
N ASP A 314 14.34 19.82 18.98
CA ASP A 314 14.76 20.57 17.79
C ASP A 314 16.29 20.52 17.54
N PRO A 315 17.17 20.76 18.54
CA PRO A 315 18.62 20.56 18.37
C PRO A 315 18.98 19.14 17.93
N CYS A 316 18.27 18.13 18.45
CA CYS A 316 18.52 16.73 18.12
C CYS A 316 18.12 16.44 16.67
N PHE A 317 16.97 16.93 16.24
CA PHE A 317 16.50 16.80 14.86
C PHE A 317 17.44 17.49 13.88
N LEU A 318 17.98 18.66 14.22
CA LEU A 318 19.00 19.33 13.41
C LEU A 318 20.31 18.53 13.32
N ALA A 319 20.78 17.96 14.44
CA ALA A 319 21.94 17.06 14.43
C ALA A 319 21.70 15.82 13.56
N VAL A 320 20.53 15.18 13.70
CA VAL A 320 20.11 14.01 12.90
C VAL A 320 20.01 14.38 11.42
N SER A 321 19.41 15.52 11.06
CA SER A 321 19.36 16.00 9.66
C SER A 321 20.75 16.14 9.06
N GLY A 322 21.70 16.72 9.80
CA GLY A 322 23.09 16.85 9.36
C GLY A 322 23.79 15.50 9.19
N LEU A 323 23.65 14.59 10.15
CA LEU A 323 24.23 13.24 10.11
C LEU A 323 23.68 12.41 8.94
N VAL A 324 22.36 12.44 8.73
CA VAL A 324 21.74 11.73 7.61
C VAL A 324 22.14 12.35 6.27
N LYS A 325 22.32 13.68 6.19
CA LYS A 325 22.86 14.32 4.99
C LYS A 325 24.29 13.86 4.69
N LEU A 326 25.15 13.72 5.71
CA LEU A 326 26.50 13.16 5.54
C LEU A 326 26.46 11.69 5.11
N PHE A 327 25.56 10.89 5.69
CA PHE A 327 25.32 9.52 5.24
C PHE A 327 24.89 9.48 3.77
N ALA A 328 23.91 10.29 3.37
CA ALA A 328 23.40 10.31 2.00
C ALA A 328 24.49 10.65 0.96
N GLY A 329 25.51 11.43 1.34
CA GLY A 329 26.64 11.78 0.47
C GLY A 329 27.84 10.82 0.53
N SER A 330 27.94 9.95 1.53
CA SER A 330 29.14 9.10 1.75
C SER A 330 28.86 7.61 1.92
N SER A 331 27.60 7.24 2.13
CA SER A 331 27.15 5.89 2.53
C SER A 331 27.83 5.36 3.80
N ASN A 332 28.44 6.22 4.64
CA ASN A 332 29.10 5.79 5.88
C ASN A 332 28.10 5.63 7.02
N GLU A 333 27.82 4.38 7.40
CA GLU A 333 26.88 4.01 8.46
C GLU A 333 27.21 4.56 9.85
N SER A 334 28.46 5.00 10.12
CA SER A 334 28.78 5.59 11.43
C SER A 334 27.90 6.80 11.76
N TYR A 335 27.53 7.59 10.75
CA TYR A 335 26.63 8.74 10.93
C TYR A 335 25.22 8.30 11.32
N LEU A 336 24.73 7.18 10.80
CA LEU A 336 23.43 6.64 11.18
C LEU A 336 23.45 6.08 12.61
N LEU A 337 24.53 5.42 13.01
CA LEU A 337 24.71 4.95 14.38
C LEU A 337 24.74 6.11 15.38
N GLN A 338 25.46 7.19 15.05
CA GLN A 338 25.47 8.43 15.83
C GLN A 338 24.08 9.07 15.90
N ALA A 339 23.35 9.14 14.78
CA ALA A 339 22.00 9.69 14.74
C ALA A 339 21.02 8.86 15.59
N ALA A 340 21.11 7.53 15.52
CA ALA A 340 20.31 6.64 16.36
C ALA A 340 20.65 6.83 17.85
N PHE A 341 21.94 6.91 18.21
CA PHE A 341 22.36 7.13 19.60
C PHE A 341 21.78 8.43 20.17
N LEU A 342 21.87 9.54 19.44
CA LEU A 342 21.32 10.83 19.87
C LEU A 342 19.80 10.76 20.04
N THR A 343 19.11 10.13 19.09
CA THR A 343 17.65 10.03 19.09
C THR A 343 17.12 9.12 20.21
N GLU A 344 17.81 8.03 20.52
CA GLU A 344 17.52 7.17 21.68
C GLU A 344 17.71 7.93 22.99
N ASN A 345 18.76 8.74 23.12
CA ASN A 345 18.96 9.59 24.29
C ASN A 345 17.87 10.66 24.42
N LEU A 346 17.39 11.23 23.31
CA LEU A 346 16.23 12.12 23.32
C LEU A 346 14.98 11.41 23.84
N LEU A 347 14.72 10.15 23.43
CA LEU A 347 13.58 9.38 23.92
C LEU A 347 13.69 9.00 25.40
N LYS A 348 14.92 8.77 25.91
CA LYS A 348 15.15 8.59 27.35
C LYS A 348 14.84 9.87 28.14
N PHE A 349 15.14 11.04 27.58
CA PHE A 349 14.85 12.32 28.19
C PHE A 349 13.35 12.69 28.10
N ASN A 350 12.72 12.43 26.95
CA ASN A 350 11.30 12.65 26.73
C ASN A 350 10.72 11.56 25.83
N GLU A 351 10.01 10.62 26.44
CA GLU A 351 9.38 9.52 25.73
C GLU A 351 8.18 9.96 24.88
N HIS A 352 7.67 11.20 24.93
CA HIS A 352 6.48 11.60 24.15
C HIS A 352 6.82 12.20 22.77
N VAL A 353 8.08 12.17 22.35
CA VAL A 353 8.50 12.67 21.04
C VAL A 353 8.28 11.59 19.97
N HIS A 354 7.15 11.65 19.27
CA HIS A 354 6.77 10.63 18.28
C HIS A 354 7.65 10.65 17.03
N GLU A 355 8.10 11.84 16.60
CA GLU A 355 8.98 12.03 15.45
C GLU A 355 10.34 11.36 15.67
N ALA A 356 10.83 11.34 16.91
CA ALA A 356 12.05 10.64 17.30
C ALA A 356 11.90 9.11 17.16
N ARG A 357 10.75 8.55 17.54
CA ARG A 357 10.47 7.12 17.30
C ARG A 357 10.39 6.82 15.81
N LEU A 358 9.66 7.64 15.05
CA LEU A 358 9.46 7.43 13.62
C LEU A 358 10.81 7.46 12.88
N ILE A 359 11.69 8.41 13.19
CA ILE A 359 13.00 8.48 12.54
C ILE A 359 13.92 7.32 12.94
N LEU A 360 13.83 6.83 14.19
CA LEU A 360 14.56 5.63 14.60
C LEU A 360 14.09 4.38 13.86
N VAL A 361 12.78 4.24 13.55
CA VAL A 361 12.30 3.14 12.70
C VAL A 361 13.00 3.20 11.33
N TYR A 362 13.05 4.36 10.69
CA TYR A 362 13.77 4.52 9.42
C TYR A 362 15.27 4.18 9.55
N ILE A 363 15.96 4.69 10.57
CA ILE A 363 17.39 4.46 10.78
C ILE A 363 17.66 2.96 11.00
N TYR A 364 16.88 2.30 11.86
CA TYR A 364 17.08 0.88 12.14
C TYR A 364 16.72 -0.01 10.97
N MET A 365 15.67 0.30 10.21
CA MET A 365 15.40 -0.40 8.95
C MET A 365 16.54 -0.22 7.95
N ARG A 366 17.13 0.97 7.86
CA ARG A 366 18.28 1.25 6.99
C ARG A 366 19.56 0.50 7.42
N LEU A 367 19.73 0.27 8.72
CA LEU A 367 20.85 -0.49 9.29
C LEU A 367 20.61 -2.02 9.35
N GLY A 368 19.45 -2.51 8.88
CA GLY A 368 19.09 -3.93 8.96
C GLY A 368 18.71 -4.43 10.37
N LEU A 369 18.42 -3.53 11.31
CA LEU A 369 18.11 -3.82 12.72
C LEU A 369 16.60 -3.94 12.93
N GLY A 370 15.99 -4.94 12.29
CA GLY A 370 14.54 -5.09 12.21
C GLY A 370 13.84 -5.22 13.57
N SER A 371 14.44 -5.89 14.56
CA SER A 371 13.78 -6.08 15.87
C SER A 371 13.65 -4.77 16.67
N ASN A 372 14.64 -3.88 16.58
CA ASN A 372 14.53 -2.55 17.17
C ASN A 372 13.49 -1.69 16.44
N ALA A 373 13.47 -1.74 15.11
CA ALA A 373 12.46 -1.05 14.31
C ALA A 373 11.04 -1.52 14.67
N MET A 374 10.82 -2.83 14.82
CA MET A 374 9.52 -3.40 15.20
C MET A 374 9.05 -2.95 16.58
N ARG A 375 9.94 -2.93 17.58
CA ARG A 375 9.60 -2.45 18.94
C ARG A 375 9.15 -0.99 18.94
N LEU A 376 9.87 -0.14 18.21
CA LEU A 376 9.53 1.28 18.10
C LEU A 376 8.24 1.50 17.30
N PHE A 377 8.07 0.79 16.19
CA PHE A 377 6.85 0.89 15.39
C PHE A 377 5.61 0.42 16.15
N ASP A 378 5.70 -0.64 16.96
CA ASP A 378 4.60 -1.05 17.85
C ASP A 378 4.25 0.06 18.85
N SER A 379 5.26 0.71 19.43
CA SER A 379 5.08 1.82 20.37
C SER A 379 4.47 3.09 19.75
N LEU A 380 4.56 3.27 18.43
CA LEU A 380 3.86 4.34 17.70
C LEU A 380 2.34 4.14 17.68
N ASN A 381 1.87 2.91 17.98
CA ASN A 381 0.44 2.57 18.03
C ASN A 381 -0.32 2.92 16.74
N VAL A 382 0.32 2.69 15.58
CA VAL A 382 -0.25 2.93 14.25
C VAL A 382 -1.52 2.11 14.06
N LYS A 383 -2.63 2.78 13.70
CA LYS A 383 -3.96 2.16 13.58
C LYS A 383 -4.68 2.58 12.31
N GLU A 384 -5.55 1.68 11.84
CA GLU A 384 -6.50 1.95 10.76
C GLU A 384 -5.82 2.59 9.55
N ILE A 385 -6.34 3.72 9.04
CA ILE A 385 -5.84 4.35 7.82
C ILE A 385 -4.39 4.82 7.91
N GLN A 386 -3.82 4.97 9.12
CA GLN A 386 -2.41 5.34 9.28
C GLN A 386 -1.46 4.28 8.68
N PHE A 387 -1.89 3.02 8.55
CA PHE A 387 -1.11 2.02 7.85
C PHE A 387 -0.90 2.35 6.35
N ASP A 388 -1.82 3.09 5.74
CA ASP A 388 -1.70 3.51 4.34
C ASP A 388 -0.68 4.64 4.17
N THR A 389 -0.61 5.55 5.15
CA THR A 389 0.26 6.73 5.12
C THR A 389 1.65 6.47 5.68
N VAL A 390 1.77 5.91 6.89
CA VAL A 390 3.05 5.71 7.60
C VAL A 390 3.48 4.24 7.73
N GLY A 391 2.64 3.29 7.31
CA GLY A 391 2.99 1.86 7.40
C GLY A 391 4.22 1.46 6.57
N HIS A 392 4.53 2.22 5.52
CA HIS A 392 5.70 2.02 4.69
C HIS A 392 7.04 2.16 5.44
N THR A 393 7.05 2.88 6.58
CA THR A 393 8.26 3.10 7.39
C THR A 393 8.86 1.81 7.91
N LEU A 394 8.01 0.84 8.29
CA LEU A 394 8.44 -0.49 8.73
C LEU A 394 8.23 -1.55 7.65
N PHE A 395 7.08 -1.57 6.97
CA PHE A 395 6.71 -2.76 6.21
C PHE A 395 7.48 -2.94 4.91
N THR A 396 7.97 -1.86 4.29
CA THR A 396 8.79 -1.97 3.08
C THR A 396 10.10 -2.68 3.39
N ARG A 397 10.39 -3.78 2.68
CA ARG A 397 11.57 -4.64 2.88
C ARG A 397 11.67 -5.29 4.27
N LEU A 398 10.60 -5.30 5.08
CA LEU A 398 10.61 -6.04 6.35
C LEU A 398 10.90 -7.52 6.14
N SER A 399 10.35 -8.09 5.07
CA SER A 399 10.56 -9.50 4.73
C SER A 399 12.01 -9.85 4.39
N THR A 400 12.82 -8.86 3.98
CA THR A 400 14.24 -9.04 3.67
C THR A 400 15.14 -8.52 4.79
N ILE A 401 14.61 -7.95 5.86
CA ILE A 401 15.41 -7.51 7.02
C ILE A 401 15.17 -8.45 8.20
N HIS A 402 13.90 -8.67 8.57
CA HIS A 402 13.55 -9.55 9.69
C HIS A 402 12.10 -10.06 9.58
N PRO A 403 11.84 -11.17 8.86
CA PRO A 403 10.49 -11.73 8.66
C PRO A 403 9.96 -12.56 9.84
N PHE A 404 10.65 -12.57 10.99
CA PHE A 404 10.34 -13.45 12.12
C PHE A 404 9.93 -12.65 13.36
N ARG A 405 9.27 -13.33 14.30
CA ARG A 405 8.81 -12.70 15.54
C ARG A 405 9.94 -12.12 16.38
N THR A 406 9.63 -11.00 17.02
CA THR A 406 10.49 -10.30 17.97
C THR A 406 9.77 -10.12 19.31
N GLU A 407 10.48 -10.31 20.41
CA GLU A 407 9.96 -10.03 21.74
C GLU A 407 9.90 -8.52 22.00
N LEU A 408 8.73 -8.05 22.44
CA LEU A 408 8.45 -6.67 22.79
C LEU A 408 8.82 -6.39 24.26
N PRO A 409 9.05 -5.13 24.65
CA PRO A 409 9.27 -4.77 26.06
C PRO A 409 8.12 -5.20 27.00
N SER A 410 6.90 -5.33 26.48
CA SER A 410 5.72 -5.84 27.19
C SER A 410 5.76 -7.35 27.47
N LYS A 411 6.77 -8.07 26.99
CA LYS A 411 6.86 -9.55 26.94
C LYS A 411 5.83 -10.22 26.01
N ASP A 412 5.16 -9.42 25.19
CA ASP A 412 4.39 -9.90 24.05
C ASP A 412 5.28 -10.05 22.81
N TRP A 413 4.72 -10.52 21.70
CA TRP A 413 5.44 -10.73 20.45
C TRP A 413 4.96 -9.79 19.36
N TYR A 414 5.91 -9.17 18.67
CA TYR A 414 5.67 -8.60 17.37
C TYR A 414 5.89 -9.69 16.33
N GLU A 415 4.82 -10.15 15.71
CA GLU A 415 4.87 -11.18 14.67
C GLU A 415 4.63 -10.55 13.28
N PRO A 416 5.66 -10.38 12.43
CA PRO A 416 5.54 -9.73 11.12
C PRO A 416 4.42 -10.29 10.25
N HIS A 417 4.23 -11.61 10.25
CA HIS A 417 3.18 -12.26 9.46
C HIS A 417 1.77 -11.83 9.89
N GLU A 418 1.52 -11.79 11.20
CA GLU A 418 0.23 -11.39 11.77
C GLU A 418 0.00 -9.89 11.62
N ARG A 419 1.04 -9.08 11.84
CA ARG A 419 0.97 -7.61 11.80
C ARG A 419 0.73 -7.11 10.38
N THR A 420 1.39 -7.68 9.38
CA THR A 420 1.13 -7.37 7.96
C THR A 420 -0.28 -7.82 7.54
N ASN A 421 -0.76 -9.00 7.97
CA ASN A 421 -2.14 -9.43 7.71
C ASN A 421 -3.18 -8.50 8.36
N LYS A 422 -2.96 -8.08 9.60
CA LYS A 422 -3.85 -7.12 10.30
C LYS A 422 -3.90 -5.77 9.59
N ALA A 423 -2.76 -5.27 9.11
CA ALA A 423 -2.70 -4.03 8.33
C ALA A 423 -3.39 -4.18 6.96
N LEU A 424 -3.30 -5.34 6.30
CA LEU A 424 -4.04 -5.61 5.06
C LEU A 424 -5.56 -5.62 5.25
N GLN A 425 -6.05 -6.11 6.40
CA GLN A 425 -7.49 -6.12 6.73
C GLN A 425 -8.09 -4.73 6.94
N VAL A 426 -7.28 -3.67 7.00
CA VAL A 426 -7.78 -2.29 7.08
C VAL A 426 -8.51 -1.92 5.79
N TYR A 427 -7.89 -2.18 4.64
CA TYR A 427 -8.42 -1.75 3.35
C TYR A 427 -9.85 -2.25 3.05
N PRO A 428 -10.17 -3.56 3.07
CA PRO A 428 -11.53 -4.04 2.84
C PRO A 428 -12.52 -3.48 3.87
N ARG A 429 -12.16 -3.49 5.17
CA ARG A 429 -13.04 -3.01 6.24
C ARG A 429 -13.41 -1.54 6.07
N HIS A 430 -12.47 -0.71 5.60
CA HIS A 430 -12.75 0.71 5.34
C HIS A 430 -13.47 0.89 4.01
N GLU A 431 -13.14 0.12 2.98
CA GLU A 431 -13.86 0.15 1.70
C GLU A 431 -15.34 -0.22 1.88
N ASP A 432 -15.64 -1.25 2.67
CA ASP A 432 -17.01 -1.68 3.03
C ASP A 432 -17.74 -0.61 3.85
N LYS A 433 -17.09 -0.03 4.87
CA LYS A 433 -17.71 1.04 5.67
C LYS A 433 -18.00 2.29 4.85
N LEU A 434 -17.10 2.65 3.93
CA LEU A 434 -17.28 3.80 3.05
C LEU A 434 -18.38 3.54 2.03
N SER A 435 -18.47 2.32 1.49
CA SER A 435 -19.55 1.95 0.56
C SER A 435 -20.91 1.90 1.25
N ASP A 436 -20.99 1.36 2.48
CA ASP A 436 -22.20 1.38 3.31
C ASP A 436 -22.66 2.82 3.61
N CYS A 437 -21.70 3.70 3.96
CA CYS A 437 -21.97 5.12 4.17
C CYS A 437 -22.52 5.79 2.90
N GLU A 438 -21.94 5.48 1.73
CA GLU A 438 -22.38 5.97 0.43
C GLU A 438 -23.76 5.41 0.02
N CYS A 439 -24.08 4.16 0.37
CA CYS A 439 -25.43 3.60 0.14
C CYS A 439 -26.49 4.34 0.98
N ALA A 440 -26.14 4.74 2.20
CA ALA A 440 -27.04 5.39 3.14
C ALA A 440 -27.25 6.90 2.88
N ILE A 441 -26.59 7.52 1.89
CA ILE A 441 -26.64 8.99 1.73
C ILE A 441 -28.07 9.51 1.54
N LEU A 442 -28.92 8.74 0.86
CA LEU A 442 -30.29 9.15 0.54
C LEU A 442 -31.15 9.17 1.80
N ASN A 443 -30.83 8.32 2.78
CA ASN A 443 -31.53 8.25 4.07
C ASN A 443 -31.11 9.38 5.02
N HIS A 444 -29.88 9.86 4.87
CA HIS A 444 -29.31 10.93 5.72
C HIS A 444 -29.31 12.32 5.07
N GLU A 445 -29.73 12.41 3.80
CA GLU A 445 -29.74 13.65 3.00
C GLU A 445 -28.35 14.32 2.88
N GLN A 446 -27.27 13.54 2.95
CA GLN A 446 -25.86 13.98 2.96
C GLN A 446 -25.17 13.84 1.59
N SER A 447 -25.84 14.29 0.53
CA SER A 447 -25.35 14.13 -0.85
C SER A 447 -24.02 14.84 -1.17
N GLY A 448 -23.61 15.84 -0.39
CA GLY A 448 -22.33 16.54 -0.57
C GLY A 448 -21.10 15.70 -0.22
N MET A 449 -21.29 14.55 0.47
CA MET A 449 -20.20 13.62 0.79
C MET A 449 -19.82 12.69 -0.36
N ILE A 450 -20.65 12.56 -1.41
CA ILE A 450 -20.46 11.57 -2.49
C ILE A 450 -19.05 11.65 -3.11
N PHE A 451 -18.58 12.86 -3.44
CA PHE A 451 -17.27 13.02 -4.08
C PHE A 451 -16.12 12.63 -3.14
N GLU A 452 -16.21 12.97 -1.85
CA GLU A 452 -15.18 12.68 -0.84
C GLU A 452 -15.13 11.18 -0.55
N LEU A 453 -16.30 10.54 -0.38
CA LEU A 453 -16.42 9.09 -0.20
C LEU A 453 -15.87 8.33 -1.41
N ASN A 454 -16.29 8.71 -2.61
CA ASN A 454 -15.85 8.03 -3.83
C ASN A 454 -14.34 8.22 -4.09
N GLN A 455 -13.81 9.43 -3.85
CA GLN A 455 -12.38 9.71 -3.94
C GLN A 455 -11.59 8.85 -2.95
N LEU A 456 -11.98 8.84 -1.67
CA LEU A 456 -11.28 8.06 -0.64
C LEU A 456 -11.34 6.56 -0.95
N ARG A 457 -12.51 6.02 -1.34
CA ARG A 457 -12.63 4.62 -1.78
C ARG A 457 -11.66 4.30 -2.92
N THR A 458 -11.55 5.19 -3.91
CA THR A 458 -10.63 5.05 -5.04
C THR A 458 -9.17 5.09 -4.60
N GLU A 459 -8.80 6.02 -3.71
CA GLU A 459 -7.45 6.14 -3.16
C GLU A 459 -7.03 4.86 -2.40
N LEU A 460 -7.92 4.27 -1.58
CA LEU A 460 -7.64 3.02 -0.85
C LEU A 460 -7.56 1.80 -1.77
N ARG A 461 -8.45 1.69 -2.76
CA ARG A 461 -8.46 0.58 -3.72
C ARG A 461 -7.20 0.56 -4.57
N HIS A 462 -6.74 1.74 -5.00
CA HIS A 462 -5.54 1.90 -5.82
C HIS A 462 -4.28 2.22 -5.00
N SER A 463 -4.31 2.09 -3.68
CA SER A 463 -3.16 2.40 -2.82
C SER A 463 -1.91 1.59 -3.20
N TRP A 464 -0.79 2.30 -3.35
CA TRP A 464 0.54 1.70 -3.46
C TRP A 464 0.94 0.95 -2.18
N SER A 465 0.62 1.51 -1.01
CA SER A 465 0.95 0.92 0.30
C SER A 465 0.25 -0.43 0.48
N ARG A 466 -1.01 -0.58 0.03
CA ARG A 466 -1.73 -1.87 0.03
C ARG A 466 -0.99 -2.94 -0.78
N ARG A 467 -0.50 -2.58 -1.97
CA ARG A 467 0.20 -3.49 -2.90
C ARG A 467 1.57 -3.90 -2.36
N MET A 468 2.35 -2.93 -1.88
CA MET A 468 3.63 -3.19 -1.21
C MET A 468 3.43 -4.12 -0.01
N LEU A 469 2.47 -3.82 0.86
CA LEU A 469 2.19 -4.61 2.05
C LEU A 469 1.78 -6.04 1.72
N LEU A 470 1.02 -6.25 0.64
CA LEU A 470 0.61 -7.58 0.21
C LEU A 470 1.81 -8.40 -0.30
N LEU A 471 2.70 -7.79 -1.07
CA LEU A 471 3.93 -8.45 -1.54
C LEU A 471 4.85 -8.81 -0.37
N GLU A 472 5.02 -7.89 0.59
CA GLU A 472 5.79 -8.11 1.82
C GLU A 472 5.18 -9.20 2.71
N HIS A 473 3.85 -9.22 2.85
CA HIS A 473 3.14 -10.27 3.57
C HIS A 473 3.37 -11.64 2.93
N ARG A 474 3.24 -11.75 1.60
CA ARG A 474 3.42 -13.03 0.89
C ARG A 474 4.85 -13.51 0.89
N ARG A 475 5.85 -12.61 0.80
CA ARG A 475 7.27 -12.98 1.01
C ARG A 475 7.51 -13.44 2.45
N THR A 476 7.01 -12.71 3.45
CA THR A 476 7.11 -13.11 4.87
C THR A 476 6.49 -14.48 5.12
N ALA A 477 5.29 -14.74 4.57
CA ALA A 477 4.61 -16.03 4.68
C ALA A 477 5.45 -17.16 4.07
N ARG A 478 6.03 -16.93 2.88
CA ARG A 478 6.93 -17.87 2.22
C ARG A 478 8.19 -18.18 3.03
N LEU A 479 8.85 -17.17 3.59
CA LEU A 479 10.07 -17.33 4.38
C LEU A 479 9.81 -17.98 5.75
N SER A 480 8.66 -17.70 6.36
CA SER A 480 8.26 -18.27 7.66
C SER A 480 7.57 -19.64 7.54
N GLY A 481 7.24 -20.09 6.33
CA GLY A 481 6.46 -21.31 6.10
C GLY A 481 4.98 -21.20 6.50
N LYS A 482 4.50 -19.98 6.78
CA LYS A 482 3.09 -19.72 7.12
C LYS A 482 2.25 -19.60 5.84
N GLY A 483 0.96 -19.91 5.94
CA GLY A 483 0.01 -19.64 4.86
C GLY A 483 -0.26 -18.15 4.69
N TYR A 484 -0.79 -17.72 3.55
CA TYR A 484 -1.14 -16.29 3.32
C TYR A 484 -2.31 -15.80 4.18
N GLY A 485 -3.08 -16.69 4.80
CA GLY A 485 -4.29 -16.28 5.52
C GLY A 485 -5.45 -15.96 4.57
N LYS A 486 -6.61 -15.59 5.14
CA LYS A 486 -7.87 -15.43 4.37
C LYS A 486 -8.00 -14.07 3.68
N ALA A 487 -7.29 -13.03 4.16
CA ALA A 487 -7.48 -11.64 3.71
C ALA A 487 -6.52 -11.19 2.58
N THR A 488 -5.63 -12.06 2.11
CA THR A 488 -4.58 -11.69 1.14
C THR A 488 -5.02 -11.69 -0.32
N SER A 489 -6.21 -12.21 -0.66
CA SER A 489 -6.67 -12.33 -2.04
C SER A 489 -7.44 -11.11 -2.56
N GLU A 490 -7.66 -10.11 -1.73
CA GLU A 490 -8.66 -9.06 -2.00
C GLU A 490 -8.18 -7.92 -2.91
N VAL A 491 -6.91 -7.89 -3.30
CA VAL A 491 -6.45 -6.94 -4.34
C VAL A 491 -6.83 -7.51 -5.71
N GLY A 492 -8.09 -7.32 -6.11
CA GLY A 492 -8.54 -7.51 -7.49
C GLY A 492 -8.46 -6.19 -8.27
N PRO A 493 -8.63 -6.19 -9.62
CA PRO A 493 -8.44 -7.25 -10.60
C PRO A 493 -7.02 -7.85 -10.62
N ARG A 494 -6.89 -9.12 -10.99
CA ARG A 494 -5.59 -9.81 -11.13
C ARG A 494 -4.91 -9.54 -12.48
N LEU A 495 -4.86 -8.26 -12.85
CA LEU A 495 -4.18 -7.77 -14.06
C LEU A 495 -3.03 -6.84 -13.68
N LEU A 496 -1.96 -6.81 -14.47
CA LEU A 496 -0.80 -5.96 -14.21
C LEU A 496 -1.17 -4.48 -14.10
N ALA A 497 -2.07 -3.99 -14.96
CA ALA A 497 -2.52 -2.61 -14.95
C ALA A 497 -3.11 -2.17 -13.60
N ASN A 498 -3.77 -3.08 -12.87
CA ASN A 498 -4.26 -2.80 -11.52
C ASN A 498 -3.12 -2.65 -10.51
N TRP A 499 -1.96 -3.28 -10.74
CA TRP A 499 -0.80 -3.16 -9.88
C TRP A 499 0.02 -1.91 -10.16
N THR A 500 0.08 -1.44 -11.41
CA THR A 500 0.91 -0.28 -11.79
C THR A 500 0.15 1.05 -11.77
N GLN A 501 -1.16 1.05 -12.00
CA GLN A 501 -1.98 2.27 -11.89
C GLN A 501 -2.41 2.52 -10.45
N VAL A 502 -1.52 3.15 -9.69
CA VAL A 502 -1.61 3.31 -8.23
C VAL A 502 -1.75 4.75 -7.77
N LYS A 503 -2.25 4.92 -6.55
CA LYS A 503 -2.25 6.16 -5.78
C LYS A 503 -1.23 6.07 -4.65
N HIS A 504 -0.41 7.10 -4.53
CA HIS A 504 0.60 7.19 -3.49
C HIS A 504 0.10 8.07 -2.34
N ASN A 505 -0.26 7.43 -1.24
CA ASN A 505 -0.74 8.10 -0.02
C ASN A 505 0.32 8.11 1.09
N ARG A 506 1.55 7.64 0.79
CA ARG A 506 2.66 7.62 1.74
C ARG A 506 3.02 9.04 2.17
N ASP A 507 3.08 9.26 3.47
CA ASP A 507 3.48 10.53 4.05
C ASP A 507 4.97 10.50 4.39
N PHE A 508 5.75 11.33 3.71
CA PHE A 508 7.19 11.49 3.94
C PHE A 508 7.53 12.81 4.64
N ASP A 509 6.53 13.48 5.20
CA ASP A 509 6.68 14.70 5.98
C ASP A 509 6.04 14.53 7.37
N ALA A 510 6.03 13.28 7.88
CA ALA A 510 5.40 12.88 9.14
C ALA A 510 6.30 13.09 10.38
N ALA A 511 7.62 13.22 10.20
CA ALA A 511 8.57 13.52 11.27
C ALA A 511 8.94 15.03 11.28
N PHE A 512 10.10 15.39 10.73
CA PHE A 512 10.61 16.76 10.71
C PHE A 512 11.37 17.05 9.41
N ASN A 513 11.28 18.32 8.97
CA ASN A 513 11.95 18.78 7.76
C ASN A 513 12.49 20.21 7.97
N HIS A 514 13.82 20.33 8.06
CA HIS A 514 14.52 21.61 8.20
C HIS A 514 15.20 22.03 6.88
N GLY A 515 14.57 21.72 5.74
CA GLY A 515 15.11 21.95 4.39
C GLY A 515 15.78 20.73 3.75
N PHE A 516 15.92 19.64 4.51
CA PHE A 516 16.39 18.34 4.02
C PHE A 516 15.43 17.26 4.53
N ASN A 517 14.78 16.55 3.60
CA ASN A 517 13.82 15.51 3.95
C ASN A 517 14.56 14.22 4.35
N VAL A 518 14.68 14.02 5.66
CA VAL A 518 15.42 12.90 6.27
C VAL A 518 14.73 11.56 6.00
N GLU A 519 13.39 11.55 6.02
CA GLU A 519 12.58 10.34 5.80
C GLU A 519 12.84 9.74 4.42
N LYS A 520 12.81 10.55 3.35
CA LYS A 520 13.12 10.11 1.99
C LYS A 520 14.56 9.62 1.85
N ALA A 521 15.51 10.32 2.48
CA ALA A 521 16.93 9.97 2.43
C ALA A 521 17.21 8.61 3.09
N LEU A 522 16.50 8.27 4.17
CA LEU A 522 16.64 7.00 4.87
C LEU A 522 15.82 5.87 4.22
N TYR A 523 14.66 6.18 3.65
CA TYR A 523 13.79 5.21 3.00
C TYR A 523 14.38 4.66 1.70
N GLY A 524 15.05 5.51 0.93
CA GLY A 524 15.69 5.13 -0.33
C GLY A 524 17.05 4.43 -0.14
N ASN A 525 17.53 3.77 -1.20
CA ASN A 525 18.92 3.33 -1.28
C ASN A 525 19.71 4.30 -2.17
N ASN A 526 20.62 5.08 -1.58
CA ASN A 526 21.36 6.12 -2.31
C ASN A 526 20.42 7.03 -3.13
N GLN A 527 19.35 7.52 -2.48
CA GLN A 527 18.30 8.39 -3.04
C GLN A 527 17.22 7.69 -3.90
N SER A 528 17.37 6.41 -4.24
CA SER A 528 16.36 5.68 -5.02
C SER A 528 15.34 4.98 -4.13
N ILE A 529 14.07 5.41 -4.25
CA ILE A 529 12.93 4.95 -3.45
C ILE A 529 12.24 3.76 -4.15
N PRO A 530 11.83 2.70 -3.42
CA PRO A 530 11.01 1.63 -4.00
C PRO A 530 9.75 2.20 -4.70
N GLY A 531 9.68 1.97 -6.01
CA GLY A 531 8.64 2.47 -6.91
C GLY A 531 8.05 1.33 -7.75
N GLU A 532 7.92 1.56 -9.05
CA GLU A 532 7.27 0.62 -9.97
C GLU A 532 8.18 -0.57 -10.30
N LYS A 533 9.47 -0.33 -10.55
CA LYS A 533 10.44 -1.40 -10.88
C LYS A 533 10.57 -2.40 -9.73
N TRP A 534 10.61 -1.90 -8.49
CA TRP A 534 10.56 -2.75 -7.29
C TRP A 534 9.29 -3.59 -7.21
N MET A 535 8.13 -2.98 -7.52
CA MET A 535 6.85 -3.68 -7.50
C MET A 535 6.78 -4.78 -8.55
N LEU A 536 7.23 -4.51 -9.79
CA LEU A 536 7.27 -5.48 -10.88
C LEU A 536 8.13 -6.69 -10.51
N CYS A 537 9.35 -6.47 -10.01
CA CYS A 537 10.24 -7.58 -9.61
C CYS A 537 9.68 -8.40 -8.45
N SER A 538 9.10 -7.74 -7.45
CA SER A 538 8.48 -8.44 -6.30
C SER A 538 7.23 -9.22 -6.72
N LEU A 539 6.41 -8.67 -7.61
CA LEU A 539 5.25 -9.33 -8.19
C LEU A 539 5.67 -10.54 -9.03
N ALA A 540 6.74 -10.43 -9.82
CA ALA A 540 7.30 -11.54 -10.59
C ALA A 540 7.75 -12.70 -9.69
N ALA A 541 8.41 -12.41 -8.57
CA ALA A 541 8.82 -13.42 -7.61
C ALA A 541 7.61 -14.13 -6.99
N ASP A 542 6.55 -13.38 -6.65
CA ASP A 542 5.31 -13.95 -6.13
C ASP A 542 4.58 -14.83 -7.16
N VAL A 543 4.46 -14.37 -8.41
CA VAL A 543 3.86 -15.13 -9.50
C VAL A 543 4.63 -16.42 -9.74
N ALA A 544 5.96 -16.35 -9.83
CA ALA A 544 6.81 -17.53 -10.01
C ALA A 544 6.61 -18.55 -8.88
N TRP A 545 6.63 -18.08 -7.62
CA TRP A 545 6.36 -18.94 -6.46
C TRP A 545 4.97 -19.58 -6.50
N SER A 546 3.95 -18.80 -6.89
CA SER A 546 2.56 -19.23 -6.92
C SER A 546 2.32 -20.28 -7.99
N LEU A 547 2.84 -20.05 -9.20
CA LEU A 547 2.76 -21.00 -10.33
C LEU A 547 3.47 -22.31 -9.97
N ALA A 548 4.72 -22.24 -9.49
CA ALA A 548 5.47 -23.41 -9.03
C ALA A 548 4.78 -24.14 -7.87
N GLY A 549 3.90 -23.45 -7.15
CA GLY A 549 3.18 -23.95 -6.00
C GLY A 549 1.77 -24.43 -6.22
N LYS A 550 1.23 -24.34 -7.45
CA LYS A 550 -0.20 -24.55 -7.75
C LYS A 550 -1.10 -23.66 -6.86
N GLN A 551 -0.63 -22.46 -6.55
CA GLN A 551 -1.33 -21.45 -5.75
C GLN A 551 -1.88 -20.32 -6.64
N ILE A 552 -2.83 -19.55 -6.12
CA ILE A 552 -3.39 -18.39 -6.81
C ILE A 552 -2.35 -17.25 -6.82
N ALA A 553 -1.89 -16.89 -8.03
CA ALA A 553 -0.87 -15.85 -8.24
C ALA A 553 -1.39 -14.41 -8.03
N LEU A 554 -0.50 -13.42 -7.92
CA LEU A 554 -0.82 -11.99 -8.00
C LEU A 554 -1.70 -11.58 -9.19
N ILE A 555 -1.27 -12.04 -10.36
CA ILE A 555 -1.84 -11.64 -11.65
C ILE A 555 -2.08 -12.87 -12.53
N THR A 556 -2.79 -12.67 -13.64
CA THR A 556 -3.07 -13.69 -14.65
C THR A 556 -2.43 -13.41 -16.00
N ASP A 557 -2.09 -12.16 -16.30
CA ASP A 557 -1.45 -11.66 -17.53
C ASP A 557 0.09 -11.65 -17.43
N VAL A 558 0.68 -12.84 -17.28
CA VAL A 558 2.12 -13.02 -17.04
C VAL A 558 2.99 -12.52 -18.20
N GLU A 559 2.47 -12.56 -19.42
CA GLU A 559 3.12 -12.05 -20.64
C GLU A 559 3.30 -10.54 -20.56
N THR A 560 2.28 -9.81 -20.10
CA THR A 560 2.32 -8.36 -19.91
C THR A 560 3.33 -7.98 -18.82
N LEU A 561 3.40 -8.76 -17.74
CA LEU A 561 4.42 -8.57 -16.70
C LEU A 561 5.83 -8.79 -17.25
N SER A 562 6.03 -9.82 -18.08
CA SER A 562 7.34 -10.11 -18.66
C SER A 562 7.83 -8.97 -19.55
N ALA A 563 6.94 -8.43 -20.40
CA ALA A 563 7.25 -7.26 -21.23
C ALA A 563 7.56 -6.00 -20.39
N ALA A 564 6.81 -5.76 -19.32
CA ALA A 564 7.08 -4.63 -18.41
C ALA A 564 8.42 -4.75 -17.69
N LEU A 565 8.81 -5.97 -17.27
CA LEU A 565 10.11 -6.23 -16.65
C LEU A 565 11.27 -6.00 -17.60
N GLU A 566 11.16 -6.41 -18.87
CA GLU A 566 12.18 -6.15 -19.89
C GLU A 566 12.40 -4.64 -20.10
N GLN A 567 11.32 -3.87 -20.15
CA GLN A 567 11.40 -2.41 -20.25
C GLN A 567 12.01 -1.78 -18.98
N ALA A 568 11.56 -2.19 -17.79
CA ALA A 568 12.03 -1.64 -16.53
C ALA A 568 13.51 -1.99 -16.23
N THR A 569 13.98 -3.14 -16.69
CA THR A 569 15.39 -3.56 -16.52
C THR A 569 16.34 -2.86 -17.50
N ALA A 570 15.83 -2.30 -18.60
CA ALA A 570 16.60 -1.46 -19.52
C ALA A 570 16.86 -0.04 -18.98
N SER A 571 16.05 0.46 -18.04
CA SER A 571 16.28 1.76 -17.39
C SER A 571 17.44 1.69 -16.39
N GLU A 572 18.29 2.73 -16.40
CA GLU A 572 19.40 2.93 -15.47
C GLU A 572 18.94 3.29 -14.04
N ASP A 573 17.65 3.54 -13.81
CA ASP A 573 17.11 3.89 -12.49
C ASP A 573 17.32 2.77 -11.46
N SER A 574 17.83 3.16 -10.28
CA SER A 574 18.33 2.25 -9.24
C SER A 574 17.36 2.04 -8.06
N GLU A 575 16.06 1.78 -8.30
CA GLU A 575 15.11 1.47 -7.20
C GLU A 575 15.49 0.19 -6.40
N LEU A 576 16.21 -0.71 -7.07
CA LEU A 576 16.58 -2.03 -6.58
C LEU A 576 17.97 -2.01 -5.92
N THR A 577 18.12 -2.79 -4.86
CA THR A 577 19.42 -3.18 -4.32
C THR A 577 20.14 -4.14 -5.28
N GLY A 578 21.46 -4.31 -5.12
CA GLY A 578 22.23 -5.24 -5.94
C GLY A 578 21.70 -6.68 -5.88
N ALA A 579 21.31 -7.15 -4.69
CA ALA A 579 20.71 -8.48 -4.53
C ALA A 579 19.33 -8.58 -5.20
N GLU A 580 18.47 -7.55 -5.12
CA GLU A 580 17.18 -7.51 -5.82
C GLU A 580 17.37 -7.56 -7.35
N VAL A 581 18.36 -6.85 -7.90
CA VAL A 581 18.70 -6.89 -9.33
C VAL A 581 19.12 -8.30 -9.75
N LEU A 582 20.01 -8.94 -9.00
CA LEU A 582 20.48 -10.29 -9.35
C LEU A 582 19.37 -11.33 -9.21
N SER A 583 18.53 -11.22 -8.18
CA SER A 583 17.34 -12.04 -8.00
C SER A 583 16.36 -11.88 -9.16
N SER A 584 16.07 -10.65 -9.59
CA SER A 584 15.10 -10.39 -10.67
C SER A 584 15.55 -11.03 -11.98
N HIS A 585 16.84 -11.04 -12.31
CA HIS A 585 17.38 -11.74 -13.48
C HIS A 585 17.10 -13.26 -13.46
N ILE A 586 17.11 -13.89 -12.29
CA ILE A 586 16.77 -15.31 -12.13
C ILE A 586 15.26 -15.50 -12.32
N ILE A 587 14.44 -14.66 -11.68
CA ILE A 587 12.98 -14.74 -11.74
C ILE A 587 12.46 -14.53 -13.17
N VAL A 588 12.99 -13.55 -13.91
CA VAL A 588 12.61 -13.30 -15.31
C VAL A 588 12.84 -14.53 -16.19
N LYS A 589 13.91 -15.32 -15.92
CA LYS A 589 14.17 -16.57 -16.64
C LYS A 589 13.28 -17.73 -16.21
N LEU A 590 12.77 -17.71 -14.97
CA LEU A 590 11.87 -18.74 -14.46
C LEU A 590 10.44 -18.60 -14.99
N LEU A 591 9.96 -17.39 -15.24
CA LEU A 591 8.57 -17.16 -15.66
C LEU A 591 8.21 -17.89 -16.97
N PRO A 592 8.98 -17.80 -18.07
CA PRO A 592 8.68 -18.54 -19.30
C PRO A 592 8.73 -20.06 -19.12
N VAL A 593 9.63 -20.55 -18.27
CA VAL A 593 9.74 -21.98 -17.93
C VAL A 593 8.47 -22.44 -17.20
N LEU A 594 8.00 -21.66 -16.24
CA LEU A 594 6.78 -21.96 -15.49
C LEU A 594 5.53 -21.89 -16.37
N GLN A 595 5.42 -20.92 -17.27
CA GLN A 595 4.33 -20.86 -18.25
C GLN A 595 4.30 -22.12 -19.14
N THR A 596 5.47 -22.51 -19.67
CA THR A 596 5.62 -23.72 -20.50
C THR A 596 5.17 -24.98 -19.75
N VAL A 597 5.65 -25.16 -18.51
CA VAL A 597 5.35 -26.35 -17.70
C VAL A 597 3.90 -26.38 -17.25
N ASN A 598 3.30 -25.22 -16.96
CA ASN A 598 1.89 -25.12 -16.57
C ASN A 598 0.93 -25.49 -17.71
N LEU A 599 1.39 -25.41 -18.98
CA LEU A 599 0.67 -25.93 -20.15
C LEU A 599 0.89 -27.44 -20.38
N GLY A 600 1.64 -28.12 -19.51
CA GLY A 600 1.99 -29.53 -19.62
C GLY A 600 3.22 -29.82 -20.49
N ALA A 601 3.84 -28.80 -21.09
CA ALA A 601 5.02 -28.98 -21.94
C ALA A 601 6.31 -29.10 -21.14
N SER A 602 7.36 -29.67 -21.77
CA SER A 602 8.68 -29.81 -21.15
C SER A 602 9.55 -28.59 -21.42
N PRO A 603 10.30 -28.07 -20.42
CA PRO A 603 11.21 -26.96 -20.64
C PRO A 603 12.45 -27.41 -21.43
N SER A 604 13.01 -26.52 -22.24
CA SER A 604 14.24 -26.80 -22.98
C SER A 604 15.46 -26.83 -22.06
N LYS A 605 16.48 -27.60 -22.45
CA LYS A 605 17.79 -27.61 -21.77
C LYS A 605 18.37 -26.20 -21.67
N ASP A 606 18.37 -25.44 -22.76
CA ASP A 606 18.93 -24.08 -22.80
C ASP A 606 18.25 -23.14 -21.80
N SER A 607 16.94 -23.32 -21.56
CA SER A 607 16.20 -22.53 -20.55
C SER A 607 16.69 -22.83 -19.14
N ILE A 608 16.89 -24.10 -18.81
CA ILE A 608 17.41 -24.54 -17.50
C ILE A 608 18.86 -24.10 -17.31
N ASP A 609 19.70 -24.26 -18.34
CA ASP A 609 21.09 -23.80 -18.31
C ASP A 609 21.19 -22.28 -18.16
N GLY A 610 20.30 -21.52 -18.80
CA GLY A 610 20.19 -20.07 -18.63
C GLY A 610 19.89 -19.65 -17.19
N ILE A 611 19.03 -20.39 -16.49
CA ILE A 611 18.76 -20.18 -15.06
C ILE A 611 20.01 -20.54 -14.24
N ALA A 612 20.64 -21.68 -14.50
CA ALA A 612 21.84 -22.10 -13.79
C ALA A 612 23.01 -21.11 -13.94
N VAL A 613 23.18 -20.51 -15.13
CA VAL A 613 24.15 -19.43 -15.36
C VAL A 613 23.81 -18.20 -14.53
N ALA A 614 22.54 -17.80 -14.44
CA ALA A 614 22.13 -16.67 -13.62
C ALA A 614 22.36 -16.93 -12.12
N VAL A 615 22.08 -18.15 -11.63
CA VAL A 615 22.37 -18.56 -10.25
C VAL A 615 23.87 -18.50 -9.95
N LYS A 616 24.73 -18.90 -10.90
CA LYS A 616 26.20 -18.81 -10.74
C LYS A 616 26.74 -17.38 -10.67
N LYS A 617 25.98 -16.38 -11.15
CA LYS A 617 26.36 -14.96 -11.06
C LYS A 617 26.10 -14.36 -9.68
N LEU A 618 25.40 -15.06 -8.79
CA LEU A 618 25.20 -14.59 -7.42
C LEU A 618 26.55 -14.50 -6.70
N PRO A 619 26.84 -13.42 -5.94
CA PRO A 619 28.13 -13.15 -5.30
C PRO A 619 28.34 -14.00 -4.02
N ILE A 620 27.90 -15.25 -4.02
CA ILE A 620 27.93 -16.14 -2.86
C ILE A 620 29.36 -16.36 -2.35
N SER A 621 30.33 -16.51 -3.27
CA SER A 621 31.74 -16.74 -2.92
C SER A 621 32.42 -15.53 -2.28
N SER A 622 31.99 -14.30 -2.58
CA SER A 622 32.48 -13.08 -1.92
C SER A 622 31.67 -12.71 -0.69
N LEU A 623 30.40 -13.15 -0.60
CA LEU A 623 29.51 -12.89 0.51
C LEU A 623 29.87 -13.73 1.75
N ILE A 624 30.11 -15.04 1.59
CA ILE A 624 30.39 -15.95 2.72
C ILE A 624 31.67 -15.60 3.52
N PRO A 625 32.74 -15.03 2.93
CA PRO A 625 33.90 -14.60 3.71
C PRO A 625 33.75 -13.23 4.37
N SER A 626 32.66 -12.50 4.09
CA SER A 626 32.46 -11.16 4.67
C SER A 626 32.27 -11.25 6.19
N LYS A 627 32.60 -10.17 6.91
CA LYS A 627 32.29 -10.05 8.34
C LYS A 627 31.53 -8.77 8.56
N ASP A 628 30.30 -8.91 9.02
CA ASP A 628 29.43 -7.79 9.30
C ASP A 628 29.71 -7.26 10.70
N LEU A 629 29.66 -5.93 10.81
CA LEU A 629 29.70 -5.28 12.11
C LEU A 629 28.36 -5.44 12.84
N LEU A 630 27.26 -5.42 12.08
CA LEU A 630 25.90 -5.58 12.55
C LEU A 630 25.11 -6.48 11.59
N ALA A 631 24.57 -5.91 10.51
CA ALA A 631 23.65 -6.62 9.62
C ALA A 631 23.75 -6.13 8.15
N GLN A 632 24.90 -5.64 7.73
CA GLN A 632 25.14 -5.01 6.43
C GLN A 632 24.62 -5.83 5.24
N HIS A 633 24.83 -7.15 5.27
CA HIS A 633 24.47 -8.08 4.20
C HIS A 633 23.31 -9.00 4.58
N ILE A 634 22.56 -8.72 5.65
CA ILE A 634 21.44 -9.58 6.07
C ILE A 634 20.37 -9.67 4.98
N SER A 635 20.11 -8.56 4.28
CA SER A 635 19.11 -8.50 3.22
C SER A 635 19.47 -9.36 2.02
N ASP A 636 20.75 -9.41 1.66
CA ASP A 636 21.24 -10.26 0.58
C ASP A 636 20.96 -11.74 0.89
N HIS A 637 21.14 -12.16 2.15
CA HIS A 637 20.84 -13.52 2.58
C HIS A 637 19.37 -13.87 2.41
N TYR A 638 18.47 -13.03 2.93
CA TYR A 638 17.04 -13.27 2.80
C TYR A 638 16.59 -13.27 1.33
N ILE A 639 17.06 -12.33 0.50
CA ILE A 639 16.71 -12.24 -0.91
C ILE A 639 17.21 -13.48 -1.68
N PHE A 640 18.46 -13.88 -1.49
CA PHE A 640 19.01 -15.03 -2.19
C PHE A 640 18.37 -16.34 -1.73
N ILE A 641 18.10 -16.51 -0.43
CA ILE A 641 17.36 -17.68 0.05
C ILE A 641 15.95 -17.70 -0.54
N ASP A 642 15.21 -16.58 -0.51
CA ASP A 642 13.87 -16.48 -1.13
C ASP A 642 13.89 -16.94 -2.59
N THR A 643 14.86 -16.42 -3.35
CA THR A 643 15.06 -16.76 -4.76
C THR A 643 15.38 -18.24 -4.95
N MET A 644 16.26 -18.82 -4.11
CA MET A 644 16.61 -20.24 -4.18
C MET A 644 15.45 -21.15 -3.78
N LEU A 645 14.57 -20.72 -2.87
CA LEU A 645 13.32 -21.43 -2.57
C LEU A 645 12.41 -21.48 -3.80
N ILE A 646 12.28 -20.38 -4.54
CA ILE A 646 11.51 -20.32 -5.79
C ILE A 646 12.11 -21.23 -6.87
N VAL A 647 13.44 -21.18 -7.06
CA VAL A 647 14.15 -22.08 -7.99
C VAL A 647 13.92 -23.54 -7.61
N HIS A 648 14.13 -23.89 -6.34
CA HIS A 648 13.95 -25.25 -5.84
C HIS A 648 12.52 -25.75 -6.07
N ARG A 649 11.52 -24.91 -5.74
CA ARG A 649 10.10 -25.24 -5.94
C ARG A 649 9.75 -25.41 -7.42
N THR A 650 10.32 -24.57 -8.29
CA THR A 650 10.16 -24.69 -9.74
C THR A 650 10.72 -26.01 -10.25
N CYS A 651 11.92 -26.41 -9.82
CA CYS A 651 12.49 -27.72 -10.18
C CYS A 651 11.61 -28.90 -9.72
N LYS A 652 11.03 -28.82 -8.52
CA LYS A 652 10.08 -29.82 -8.01
C LYS A 652 8.83 -29.89 -8.88
N TYR A 653 8.25 -28.73 -9.22
CA TYR A 653 7.08 -28.64 -10.08
C TYR A 653 7.33 -29.20 -11.49
N ILE A 654 8.48 -28.90 -12.10
CA ILE A 654 8.90 -29.50 -13.38
C ILE A 654 8.89 -31.03 -13.29
N LYS A 655 9.49 -31.60 -12.23
CA LYS A 655 9.53 -33.05 -12.02
C LYS A 655 8.15 -33.70 -11.82
N GLU A 656 7.18 -32.93 -11.33
CA GLU A 656 5.81 -33.41 -11.10
C GLU A 656 4.95 -33.39 -12.36
N VAL A 657 5.17 -32.42 -13.27
CA VAL A 657 4.19 -32.08 -14.32
C VAL A 657 4.75 -32.20 -15.74
N ALA A 658 6.05 -32.01 -15.96
CA ALA A 658 6.62 -32.04 -17.31
C ALA A 658 6.65 -33.47 -17.88
N GLU A 659 6.33 -33.62 -19.17
CA GLU A 659 6.41 -34.90 -19.89
C GLU A 659 7.82 -35.49 -19.90
N HIS A 660 8.82 -34.63 -20.09
CA HIS A 660 10.23 -34.97 -20.12
C HIS A 660 10.99 -34.04 -19.18
N ILE A 661 11.81 -34.62 -18.30
CA ILE A 661 12.58 -33.89 -17.30
C ILE A 661 14.02 -33.74 -17.78
N PRO A 662 14.51 -32.52 -18.10
CA PRO A 662 15.92 -32.31 -18.41
C PRO A 662 16.81 -32.74 -17.25
N GLN A 663 17.96 -33.37 -17.53
CA GLN A 663 18.89 -33.86 -16.50
C GLN A 663 19.41 -32.72 -15.62
N GLU A 664 19.54 -31.53 -16.21
CA GLU A 664 20.01 -30.30 -15.60
C GLU A 664 19.11 -29.83 -14.45
N VAL A 665 17.83 -30.21 -14.43
CA VAL A 665 16.87 -29.84 -13.38
C VAL A 665 17.31 -30.37 -12.01
N ALA A 666 17.86 -31.59 -11.95
CA ALA A 666 18.33 -32.17 -10.69
C ALA A 666 19.56 -31.42 -10.15
N SER A 667 20.49 -31.05 -11.03
CA SER A 667 21.69 -30.28 -10.69
C SER A 667 21.35 -28.87 -10.20
N LEU A 668 20.41 -28.20 -10.87
CA LEU A 668 19.93 -26.88 -10.48
C LEU A 668 19.24 -26.92 -9.11
N GLN A 669 18.38 -27.92 -8.87
CA GLN A 669 17.72 -28.11 -7.57
C GLN A 669 18.73 -28.33 -6.45
N GLN A 670 19.74 -29.17 -6.67
CA GLN A 670 20.81 -29.42 -5.70
C GLN A 670 21.64 -28.16 -5.43
N THR A 671 21.95 -27.39 -6.46
CA THR A 671 22.66 -26.12 -6.35
C THR A 671 21.89 -25.13 -5.50
N ALA A 672 20.59 -24.95 -5.75
CA ALA A 672 19.73 -24.08 -4.94
C ALA A 672 19.74 -24.49 -3.46
N MET A 673 19.58 -25.77 -3.16
CA MET A 673 19.61 -26.28 -1.78
C MET A 673 20.97 -26.10 -1.12
N LYS A 674 22.07 -26.31 -1.85
CA LYS A 674 23.43 -26.09 -1.36
C LYS A 674 23.65 -24.61 -1.01
N THR A 675 23.21 -23.69 -1.87
CA THR A 675 23.31 -22.24 -1.63
C THR A 675 22.53 -21.82 -0.39
N ILE A 676 21.31 -22.32 -0.18
CA ILE A 676 20.52 -22.02 1.03
C ILE A 676 21.29 -22.42 2.30
N LYS A 677 21.82 -23.66 2.33
CA LYS A 677 22.59 -24.16 3.49
C LYS A 677 23.85 -23.34 3.75
N LEU A 678 24.56 -22.93 2.70
CA LEU A 678 25.75 -22.09 2.84
C LEU A 678 25.40 -20.73 3.47
N LEU A 679 24.31 -20.10 3.04
CA LEU A 679 23.85 -18.82 3.58
C LEU A 679 23.38 -18.95 5.03
N GLN A 680 22.71 -20.04 5.40
CA GLN A 680 22.31 -20.30 6.81
C GLN A 680 23.53 -20.55 7.71
N ASN A 681 24.52 -21.32 7.24
CA ASN A 681 25.75 -21.53 8.00
C ASN A 681 26.49 -20.21 8.23
N HIS A 682 26.63 -19.40 7.18
CA HIS A 682 27.25 -18.08 7.29
C HIS A 682 26.48 -17.14 8.24
N ALA A 683 25.15 -17.14 8.19
CA ALA A 683 24.34 -16.37 9.14
C ALA A 683 24.58 -16.78 10.60
N THR A 684 24.81 -18.08 10.85
CA THR A 684 25.19 -18.59 12.19
C THR A 684 26.55 -18.05 12.63
N GLU A 685 27.52 -18.03 11.73
CA GLU A 685 28.86 -17.48 11.97
C GLU A 685 28.80 -15.96 12.25
N GLN A 686 28.01 -15.21 11.47
CA GLN A 686 27.78 -13.78 11.69
C GLN A 686 27.19 -13.53 13.08
N ALA A 687 26.09 -14.22 13.44
CA ALA A 687 25.43 -14.08 14.74
C ALA A 687 26.39 -14.32 15.92
N ALA A 688 27.31 -15.28 15.79
CA ALA A 688 28.30 -15.59 16.82
C ALA A 688 29.50 -14.61 16.83
N GLY A 689 29.80 -13.97 15.70
CA GLY A 689 30.96 -13.10 15.51
C GLY A 689 30.77 -11.63 15.90
N LEU A 690 29.53 -11.20 16.19
CA LEU A 690 29.21 -9.81 16.56
C LEU A 690 29.85 -9.42 17.89
N LYS A 691 30.44 -8.21 17.95
CA LYS A 691 31.09 -7.69 19.15
C LYS A 691 30.69 -6.25 19.44
N VAL A 692 30.26 -6.01 20.67
CA VAL A 692 29.88 -4.68 21.19
C VAL A 692 31.01 -3.67 21.01
N GLN A 693 32.24 -4.08 21.32
CA GLN A 693 33.43 -3.20 21.25
C GLN A 693 33.69 -2.67 19.83
N GLU A 694 33.52 -3.50 18.81
CA GLU A 694 33.71 -3.09 17.40
C GLU A 694 32.66 -2.04 17.00
N VAL A 695 31.43 -2.14 17.54
CA VAL A 695 30.35 -1.16 17.30
C VAL A 695 30.63 0.17 17.97
N VAL A 696 31.09 0.15 19.24
CA VAL A 696 31.51 1.36 19.96
C VAL A 696 32.63 2.08 19.20
N GLU A 697 33.65 1.34 18.77
CA GLU A 697 34.76 1.89 17.97
C GLU A 697 34.28 2.49 16.64
N LYS A 698 33.30 1.87 15.98
CA LYS A 698 32.71 2.41 14.74
C LYS A 698 31.97 3.73 14.98
N ILE A 699 31.29 3.89 16.11
CA ILE A 699 30.61 5.13 16.49
C ILE A 699 31.64 6.24 16.76
N HIS A 700 32.81 5.89 17.31
CA HIS A 700 33.91 6.80 17.61
C HIS A 700 34.80 7.19 16.43
N LYS A 701 34.73 6.47 15.29
CA LYS A 701 35.67 6.60 14.16
C LYS A 701 35.76 8.01 13.52
N ASN A 702 35.00 8.99 13.99
CA ASN A 702 35.08 10.38 13.54
C ASN A 702 35.58 11.27 14.68
N ASP A 703 36.87 11.60 14.69
CA ASP A 703 37.54 12.32 15.80
C ASP A 703 36.82 13.63 16.17
N VAL A 704 36.23 14.34 15.20
CA VAL A 704 35.53 15.62 15.42
C VAL A 704 34.18 15.45 16.14
N LEU A 705 33.49 14.32 15.96
CA LEU A 705 32.19 14.07 16.58
C LEU A 705 32.29 13.14 17.79
N GLY A 706 33.38 12.37 17.92
CA GLY A 706 33.62 11.43 19.00
C GLY A 706 33.57 12.10 20.37
N GLU A 707 34.27 13.22 20.54
CA GLU A 707 34.28 13.99 21.79
C GLU A 707 32.87 14.43 22.23
N GLU A 708 32.03 14.81 21.27
CA GLU A 708 30.65 15.24 21.54
C GLU A 708 29.70 14.09 21.88
N ILE A 709 29.97 12.90 21.35
CA ILE A 709 29.25 11.68 21.70
C ILE A 709 29.67 11.19 23.08
N ASP A 710 30.96 11.27 23.41
CA ASP A 710 31.52 10.88 24.71
C ASP A 710 30.93 11.69 25.88
N ALA A 711 30.47 12.92 25.63
CA ALA A 711 29.78 13.75 26.61
C ALA A 711 28.53 13.07 27.22
N PHE A 712 27.87 12.16 26.48
CA PHE A 712 26.70 11.40 26.97
C PHE A 712 27.08 10.17 27.83
N GLY A 713 28.37 9.89 28.00
CA GLY A 713 28.89 8.83 28.87
C GLY A 713 29.12 7.49 28.18
N SER A 714 30.26 6.88 28.49
CA SER A 714 30.71 5.60 27.89
C SER A 714 29.83 4.41 28.24
N GLU A 715 29.24 4.37 29.45
CA GLU A 715 28.29 3.33 29.84
C GLU A 715 27.00 3.40 29.03
N THR A 716 26.48 4.61 28.80
CA THR A 716 25.29 4.85 27.97
C THR A 716 25.52 4.36 26.54
N LEU A 717 26.69 4.67 25.99
CA LEU A 717 27.08 4.24 24.65
C LEU A 717 27.26 2.72 24.55
N LYS A 718 27.90 2.11 25.55
CA LYS A 718 28.05 0.65 25.59
C LYS A 718 26.70 -0.06 25.65
N ALA A 719 25.78 0.40 26.50
CA ALA A 719 24.43 -0.17 26.59
C ALA A 719 23.64 -0.02 25.28
N PHE A 720 23.81 1.11 24.58
CA PHE A 720 23.26 1.30 23.24
C PHE A 720 23.85 0.28 22.24
N ALA A 721 25.17 0.13 22.20
CA ALA A 721 25.84 -0.83 21.32
C ALA A 721 25.44 -2.29 21.62
N GLU A 722 25.25 -2.66 22.89
CA GLU A 722 24.72 -3.96 23.31
C GLU A 722 23.32 -4.20 22.72
N ASN A 723 22.45 -3.20 22.74
CA ASN A 723 21.13 -3.28 22.14
C ASN A 723 21.18 -3.47 20.61
N LEU A 724 22.06 -2.74 19.91
CA LEU A 724 22.24 -2.91 18.47
C LEU A 724 22.73 -4.31 18.11
N VAL A 725 23.73 -4.82 18.84
CA VAL A 725 24.26 -6.17 18.64
C VAL A 725 23.18 -7.22 18.89
N ALA A 726 22.37 -7.06 19.94
CA ALA A 726 21.25 -7.98 20.20
C ALA A 726 20.24 -7.98 19.05
N SER A 727 19.91 -6.82 18.49
CA SER A 727 18.99 -6.72 17.35
C SER A 727 19.56 -7.36 16.08
N ALA A 728 20.83 -7.09 15.77
CA ALA A 728 21.51 -7.71 14.63
C ALA A 728 21.57 -9.23 14.77
N LYS A 729 21.91 -9.73 15.97
CA LYS A 729 21.95 -11.17 16.27
C LYS A 729 20.61 -11.85 16.03
N GLU A 730 19.52 -11.25 16.52
CA GLU A 730 18.16 -11.77 16.32
C GLU A 730 17.78 -11.85 14.83
N GLY A 731 18.20 -10.85 14.04
CA GLY A 731 18.05 -10.83 12.59
C GLY A 731 18.76 -12.01 11.92
N TRP A 732 20.04 -12.21 12.22
CA TRP A 732 20.86 -13.32 11.69
C TRP A 732 20.33 -14.68 12.09
N GLU A 733 19.94 -14.86 13.36
CA GLU A 733 19.28 -16.07 13.84
C GLU A 733 17.95 -16.34 13.12
N GLY A 734 17.27 -15.28 12.64
CA GLY A 734 16.11 -15.39 11.77
C GLY A 734 16.38 -16.15 10.48
N VAL A 735 17.54 -15.96 9.84
CA VAL A 735 17.90 -16.66 8.59
C VAL A 735 17.86 -18.18 8.78
N ASN A 736 18.25 -18.66 9.96
CA ASN A 736 18.24 -20.07 10.34
C ASN A 736 16.84 -20.62 10.64
N LYS A 737 15.84 -19.74 10.87
CA LYS A 737 14.44 -20.14 11.09
C LYS A 737 13.69 -20.43 9.78
N ILE A 738 14.28 -20.09 8.63
CA ILE A 738 13.68 -20.40 7.32
C ILE A 738 13.64 -21.92 7.13
N ALA A 739 12.43 -22.47 7.01
CA ALA A 739 12.24 -23.90 6.83
C ALA A 739 12.81 -24.37 5.49
N LEU A 740 13.62 -25.43 5.52
CA LEU A 740 14.12 -26.05 4.30
C LEU A 740 12.99 -26.81 3.60
N PRO A 741 12.88 -26.69 2.27
CA PRO A 741 11.94 -27.50 1.50
C PRO A 741 12.21 -29.00 1.70
N SER A 742 11.14 -29.76 2.00
CA SER A 742 11.14 -31.22 2.03
C SER A 742 11.16 -31.85 0.64
#